data_AF-A0A093ZV93-F1
#
_entry.id   AF-A0A093ZV93-F1
#
_cell.length_a   1.000
_cell.length_b   1.000
_cell.length_c   1.000
_cell.angle_alpha   90.00
_cell.angle_beta   90.00
_cell.angle_gamma   90.00
#
_symmetry.space_group_name_H-M   'P 1'
#
loop_
_entity.id
_entity.type
_entity.pdbx_description
1 polymer ?
#
loop_
_entity_poly.entity_id
_entity_poly.type
_entity_poly.pdbx_seq_one_letter_code
_entity_poly.pdbx_strand_id
1 'polypeptide(L)'
;MLGDSTHYDPATYINDQEENRDDKHLIGGRAQASPVPISVSPDPQQARNTFMSAKGFMANEKSASDQPTYGRPIYIARLCLRILSLVLSLGVVGLVASVMARHAQTKDLIVVNPRTGLEYRVWPLNTNYVPSNLLLGAASIASAGSLALVIASFTKSVRRLTKIGAITTLCVSITATVLWIAATTYYKLWDSKKRTYFDLWSWTCTHQTNFETNGVDMAPLCLQMRVAWYIAVGVAAVEILAIGTCLLALIKRKKTYQALGDSMSSGSLFRNLRRILANNPPSRDGSTMPGYVTPRLYLVFYARLKFPDTYHYALHVSSPEGASSPLTRMMKYHCKNVINAADGAVSIPWVYEAVRIDPDYDPGMVARILLGEIGPLGLVDSLLASVPVGEGSKEDFNCVSWVRDALHQLDEAGVLCRGDISDWESIESTALNYVNKKKEQGSPTIWATLWISIPFGFVQPVHNLVHVLSSRLGRQGEQVDANAISANAKRIVLLPVSLTFGYIIPSFAVCLPSPEVLSHYSRQGFLGAWQFFAMWTGVWQFILTKLVPDSKINCLLGIGESPQRRTAKALHYTYNFVLVLTGLTHSLILVVVLCHAFTQSYFPATIDRLHPLLVFQPISPFSNERLEAFERGILSLLQHDTYFAGASSLIWASYLYSCAKPDTTFAALARKATIFTVLFGPCGAALAVMKDRDEAVFANSAESDTPKKHN
;
A
#
# COMPACT_ATOMS: atom_id res chain seq x y z
N MET A 1 37.31 44.07 40.42
CA MET A 1 37.77 44.77 39.19
C MET A 1 36.56 44.81 38.28
N LEU A 2 35.76 45.87 38.43
CA LEU A 2 35.70 47.02 37.50
C LEU A 2 35.21 46.54 36.12
N GLY A 3 34.03 46.92 35.61
CA GLY A 3 33.04 47.89 36.10
C GLY A 3 31.95 48.08 35.04
N ASP A 4 30.84 48.67 35.50
CA ASP A 4 29.91 49.60 34.84
C ASP A 4 29.15 49.17 33.57
N SER A 5 27.82 49.00 33.62
CA SER A 5 26.73 50.00 33.74
C SER A 5 26.55 50.78 32.42
N THR A 6 25.38 50.81 31.78
CA THR A 6 24.14 51.54 32.17
C THR A 6 22.90 50.91 31.50
N HIS A 7 21.75 50.66 32.17
CA HIS A 7 20.62 51.58 32.40
C HIS A 7 20.07 52.21 31.09
N TYR A 8 18.78 52.24 30.75
CA TYR A 8 17.53 52.27 31.53
C TYR A 8 16.31 51.97 30.61
N ASP A 9 15.17 51.72 31.25
CA ASP A 9 13.85 51.25 30.80
C ASP A 9 12.93 52.42 30.31
N PRO A 10 11.58 52.32 30.24
CA PRO A 10 10.72 52.15 29.06
C PRO A 10 9.74 53.34 28.80
N ALA A 11 8.83 53.10 27.83
CA ALA A 11 7.61 53.85 27.50
C ALA A 11 7.81 55.18 26.75
N THR A 12 7.00 55.49 25.73
CA THR A 12 5.67 56.12 25.85
C THR A 12 5.18 56.64 24.47
N TYR A 13 3.85 56.77 24.33
CA TYR A 13 3.07 57.52 23.32
C TYR A 13 3.04 57.00 21.86
N ILE A 14 1.98 57.14 21.06
CA ILE A 14 0.51 57.33 21.13
C ILE A 14 0.09 57.40 19.64
N ASN A 15 -1.07 56.82 19.30
CA ASN A 15 -2.08 57.26 18.32
C ASN A 15 -1.74 58.30 17.22
N ASP A 16 -2.16 57.99 15.98
CA ASP A 16 -3.03 58.77 15.05
C ASP A 16 -2.90 58.12 13.65
N GLN A 17 -3.92 57.56 12.96
CA GLN A 17 -5.18 58.05 12.39
C GLN A 17 -5.06 59.19 11.36
N GLU A 18 -5.53 58.87 10.15
CA GLU A 18 -5.92 59.71 9.02
C GLU A 18 -4.83 60.51 8.28
N GLU A 19 -4.69 60.28 6.96
CA GLU A 19 -5.15 61.27 5.98
C GLU A 19 -5.26 60.65 4.57
N ASN A 20 -6.19 61.24 3.83
CA ASN A 20 -6.84 60.85 2.60
C ASN A 20 -6.19 61.59 1.41
N ARG A 21 -6.55 61.14 0.20
CA ARG A 21 -6.66 61.93 -1.04
C ARG A 21 -5.42 62.34 -1.87
N ASP A 22 -5.49 61.78 -3.09
CA ASP A 22 -5.63 62.49 -4.37
C ASP A 22 -4.42 62.67 -5.29
N ASP A 23 -4.78 62.45 -6.57
CA ASP A 23 -4.22 63.01 -7.80
C ASP A 23 -2.87 62.46 -8.30
N LYS A 24 -2.62 62.27 -9.60
CA LYS A 24 -3.38 62.22 -10.85
C LYS A 24 -2.34 61.93 -11.94
N HIS A 25 -2.82 61.45 -13.09
CA HIS A 25 -2.18 61.53 -14.43
C HIS A 25 -0.88 60.76 -14.69
N LEU A 26 -0.93 59.87 -15.69
CA LEU A 26 -0.16 60.04 -16.94
C LEU A 26 -0.82 59.25 -18.08
N ILE A 27 -0.87 59.91 -19.24
CA ILE A 27 -1.53 59.55 -20.49
C ILE A 27 -0.56 58.83 -21.44
N GLY A 28 -1.09 57.92 -22.26
CA GLY A 28 -0.55 57.50 -23.58
C GLY A 28 -0.86 56.03 -23.85
N GLY A 29 -1.46 55.57 -24.96
CA GLY A 29 -1.83 56.18 -26.22
C GLY A 29 -1.53 55.19 -27.36
N ARG A 30 -2.58 54.80 -28.12
CA ARG A 30 -2.60 54.33 -29.54
C ARG A 30 -2.38 52.84 -29.85
N ALA A 31 -3.41 52.16 -30.39
CA ALA A 31 -3.59 51.88 -31.83
C ALA A 31 -4.72 50.84 -32.11
N GLN A 32 -5.42 51.06 -33.24
CA GLN A 32 -6.65 50.41 -33.72
C GLN A 32 -6.43 49.07 -34.46
N ALA A 33 -7.46 48.20 -34.47
CA ALA A 33 -7.85 47.41 -35.64
C ALA A 33 -9.35 47.02 -35.57
N SER A 34 -10.06 47.22 -36.69
CA SER A 34 -11.51 46.99 -36.92
C SER A 34 -11.85 45.53 -37.29
N PRO A 35 -13.14 45.12 -37.28
CA PRO A 35 -13.56 43.71 -37.27
C PRO A 35 -13.96 43.15 -38.65
N VAL A 36 -13.91 41.82 -38.78
CA VAL A 36 -14.45 41.03 -39.92
C VAL A 36 -15.62 40.15 -39.41
N PRO A 37 -16.77 40.06 -40.11
CA PRO A 37 -17.86 39.18 -39.72
C PRO A 37 -17.75 37.80 -40.39
N ILE A 38 -17.95 36.73 -39.64
CA ILE A 38 -18.21 35.38 -40.17
C ILE A 38 -19.56 34.93 -39.63
N SER A 39 -20.57 34.86 -40.51
CA SER A 39 -21.84 34.18 -40.22
C SER A 39 -21.72 32.71 -40.57
N VAL A 40 -21.96 31.81 -39.60
CA VAL A 40 -22.28 30.40 -39.88
C VAL A 40 -23.46 30.01 -38.99
N SER A 41 -24.60 29.75 -39.63
CA SER A 41 -25.76 29.11 -39.02
C SER A 41 -25.50 27.60 -38.92
N PRO A 42 -25.79 26.90 -37.80
CA PRO A 42 -25.65 25.45 -37.74
C PRO A 42 -26.92 24.74 -38.23
N ASP A 43 -26.74 23.90 -39.26
CA ASP A 43 -27.75 23.01 -39.84
C ASP A 43 -28.21 21.93 -38.81
N PRO A 44 -29.52 21.83 -38.50
CA PRO A 44 -30.07 20.87 -37.54
C PRO A 44 -29.83 19.40 -37.88
N GLN A 45 -29.57 19.05 -39.14
CA GLN A 45 -29.37 17.65 -39.54
C GLN A 45 -28.01 17.09 -39.12
N GLN A 46 -26.97 17.93 -39.08
CA GLN A 46 -25.63 17.52 -38.64
C GLN A 46 -25.59 17.23 -37.12
N ALA A 47 -26.35 18.00 -36.33
CA ALA A 47 -26.51 17.77 -34.90
C ALA A 47 -27.26 16.46 -34.59
N ARG A 48 -28.27 16.10 -35.40
CA ARG A 48 -29.06 14.87 -35.22
C ARG A 48 -28.25 13.60 -35.49
N ASN A 49 -27.37 13.62 -36.50
CA ASN A 49 -26.50 12.49 -36.82
C ASN A 49 -25.39 12.30 -35.75
N THR A 50 -24.91 13.41 -35.18
CA THR A 50 -23.95 13.39 -34.07
C THR A 50 -24.60 12.85 -32.77
N PHE A 51 -25.87 13.17 -32.53
CA PHE A 51 -26.63 12.70 -31.36
C PHE A 51 -26.99 11.20 -31.42
N MET A 52 -27.24 10.65 -32.62
CA MET A 52 -27.49 9.21 -32.78
C MET A 52 -26.22 8.36 -32.63
N SER A 53 -25.05 8.88 -33.03
CA SER A 53 -23.76 8.26 -32.74
C SER A 53 -23.42 8.28 -31.24
N ALA A 54 -23.76 9.37 -30.53
CA ALA A 54 -23.60 9.48 -29.09
C ALA A 54 -24.52 8.53 -28.28
N LYS A 55 -25.73 8.24 -28.77
CA LYS A 55 -26.64 7.25 -28.16
C LYS A 55 -26.09 5.82 -28.25
N GLY A 56 -25.40 5.48 -29.34
CA GLY A 56 -24.68 4.20 -29.47
C GLY A 56 -23.51 4.09 -28.48
N PHE A 57 -22.84 5.21 -28.19
CA PHE A 57 -21.75 5.28 -27.21
C PHE A 57 -22.25 5.21 -25.76
N MET A 58 -23.36 5.91 -25.44
CA MET A 58 -23.95 5.93 -24.08
C MET A 58 -24.70 4.66 -23.69
N ALA A 59 -25.23 3.90 -24.66
CA ALA A 59 -25.79 2.57 -24.38
C ALA A 59 -24.71 1.57 -23.92
N ASN A 60 -23.45 1.79 -24.30
CA ASN A 60 -22.33 0.95 -23.89
C ASN A 60 -21.76 1.35 -22.50
N GLU A 61 -21.96 2.60 -22.06
CA GLU A 61 -21.55 3.07 -20.72
C GLU A 61 -22.55 2.74 -19.61
N LYS A 62 -23.86 2.75 -19.88
CA LYS A 62 -24.88 2.43 -18.85
C LYS A 62 -24.85 0.99 -18.37
N SER A 63 -24.28 0.04 -19.12
CA SER A 63 -24.12 -1.35 -18.64
C SER A 63 -22.96 -1.53 -17.65
N ALA A 64 -22.10 -0.52 -17.46
CA ALA A 64 -20.89 -0.63 -16.65
C ALA A 64 -21.02 -0.11 -15.20
N SER A 65 -22.13 0.55 -14.86
CA SER A 65 -22.34 1.26 -13.58
C SER A 65 -23.03 0.39 -12.52
N ASP A 66 -23.87 -0.56 -12.92
CA ASP A 66 -24.68 -1.36 -11.99
C ASP A 66 -24.18 -2.81 -11.89
N GLN A 67 -23.15 -3.07 -11.08
CA GLN A 67 -22.92 -4.42 -10.54
C GLN A 67 -22.29 -4.37 -9.13
N PRO A 68 -22.77 -5.22 -8.21
CA PRO A 68 -22.51 -5.11 -6.78
C PRO A 68 -21.11 -5.58 -6.36
N THR A 69 -20.65 -4.99 -5.25
CA THR A 69 -19.33 -5.02 -4.58
C THR A 69 -18.82 -6.40 -4.12
N TYR A 70 -19.42 -7.50 -4.59
CA TYR A 70 -19.09 -8.88 -4.19
C TYR A 70 -18.00 -9.55 -5.05
N GLY A 71 -17.50 -8.88 -6.09
CA GLY A 71 -16.48 -9.42 -7.01
C GLY A 71 -15.01 -9.21 -6.59
N ARG A 72 -14.73 -8.35 -5.60
CA ARG A 72 -13.38 -7.95 -5.17
C ARG A 72 -12.51 -9.11 -4.63
N PRO A 73 -12.99 -9.98 -3.72
CA PRO A 73 -12.17 -11.10 -3.23
C PRO A 73 -11.90 -12.14 -4.33
N ILE A 74 -12.86 -12.36 -5.23
CA ILE A 74 -12.73 -13.30 -6.36
C ILE A 74 -11.74 -12.77 -7.42
N TYR A 75 -11.66 -11.45 -7.60
CA TYR A 75 -10.66 -10.81 -8.44
C TYR A 75 -9.25 -10.92 -7.83
N ILE A 76 -9.08 -10.59 -6.55
CA ILE A 76 -7.79 -10.69 -5.86
C ILE A 76 -7.29 -12.14 -5.87
N ALA A 77 -8.14 -13.10 -5.51
CA ALA A 77 -7.80 -14.51 -5.56
C ALA A 77 -7.35 -14.96 -6.96
N ARG A 78 -8.04 -14.52 -8.03
CA ARG A 78 -7.63 -14.82 -9.41
C ARG A 78 -6.28 -14.21 -9.77
N LEU A 79 -6.03 -12.96 -9.42
CA LEU A 79 -4.76 -12.31 -9.69
C LEU A 79 -3.61 -13.00 -8.96
N CYS A 80 -3.80 -13.34 -7.68
CA CYS A 80 -2.81 -14.09 -6.88
C CYS A 80 -2.51 -15.47 -7.49
N LEU A 81 -3.55 -16.24 -7.87
CA LEU A 81 -3.38 -17.54 -8.51
C LEU A 81 -2.63 -17.44 -9.85
N ARG A 82 -2.84 -16.36 -10.61
CA ARG A 82 -2.14 -16.13 -11.89
C ARG A 82 -0.68 -15.76 -11.71
N ILE A 83 -0.38 -14.90 -10.76
CA ILE A 83 1.00 -14.55 -10.42
C ILE A 83 1.73 -15.80 -9.92
N LEU A 84 1.08 -16.58 -9.06
CA LEU A 84 1.64 -17.85 -8.57
C LEU A 84 1.90 -18.84 -9.72
N SER A 85 0.94 -19.05 -10.61
CA SER A 85 1.10 -19.92 -11.80
C SER A 85 2.24 -19.46 -12.71
N LEU A 86 2.37 -18.14 -12.95
CA LEU A 86 3.45 -17.56 -13.74
C LEU A 86 4.83 -17.82 -13.12
N VAL A 87 4.99 -17.53 -11.82
CA VAL A 87 6.27 -17.69 -11.11
C VAL A 87 6.69 -19.16 -11.11
N LEU A 88 5.77 -20.07 -10.77
CA LEU A 88 6.06 -21.50 -10.75
C LEU A 88 6.37 -22.04 -12.14
N SER A 89 5.64 -21.61 -13.18
CA SER A 89 5.89 -22.03 -14.57
C SER A 89 7.24 -21.54 -15.08
N LEU A 90 7.63 -20.29 -14.79
CA LEU A 90 8.96 -19.75 -15.10
C LEU A 90 10.07 -20.48 -14.31
N GLY A 91 9.78 -20.90 -13.07
CA GLY A 91 10.67 -21.75 -12.28
C GLY A 91 10.94 -23.09 -12.97
N VAL A 92 9.92 -23.75 -13.51
CA VAL A 92 10.09 -25.00 -14.29
C VAL A 92 10.91 -24.76 -15.56
N VAL A 93 10.65 -23.66 -16.29
CA VAL A 93 11.45 -23.27 -17.46
C VAL A 93 12.92 -23.13 -17.08
N GLY A 94 13.21 -22.36 -16.01
CA GLY A 94 14.58 -22.11 -15.55
C GLY A 94 15.31 -23.40 -15.13
N LEU A 95 14.65 -24.25 -14.34
CA LEU A 95 15.23 -25.52 -13.87
C LEU A 95 15.52 -26.46 -15.05
N VAL A 96 14.55 -26.71 -15.93
CA VAL A 96 14.72 -27.63 -17.06
C VAL A 96 15.73 -27.11 -18.08
N ALA A 97 15.68 -25.80 -18.40
CA ALA A 97 16.63 -25.18 -19.32
C ALA A 97 18.06 -25.23 -18.76
N SER A 98 18.25 -25.05 -17.45
CA SER A 98 19.58 -25.14 -16.83
C SER A 98 20.19 -26.54 -16.97
N VAL A 99 19.40 -27.59 -16.74
CA VAL A 99 19.85 -28.99 -16.90
C VAL A 99 20.16 -29.31 -18.36
N MET A 100 19.31 -28.86 -19.29
CA MET A 100 19.55 -29.03 -20.73
C MET A 100 20.80 -28.29 -21.21
N ALA A 101 21.05 -27.08 -20.70
CA ALA A 101 22.26 -26.31 -21.00
C ALA A 101 23.52 -27.00 -20.46
N ARG A 102 23.48 -27.52 -19.23
CA ARG A 102 24.58 -28.28 -18.63
C ARG A 102 24.85 -29.56 -19.41
N HIS A 103 23.82 -30.28 -19.82
CA HIS A 103 23.95 -31.43 -20.71
C HIS A 103 24.62 -31.02 -22.04
N ALA A 104 24.13 -29.98 -22.71
CA ALA A 104 24.68 -29.52 -23.99
C ALA A 104 26.17 -29.15 -23.91
N GLN A 105 26.60 -28.57 -22.79
CA GLN A 105 28.00 -28.23 -22.53
C GLN A 105 28.90 -29.43 -22.23
N THR A 106 28.34 -30.53 -21.74
CA THR A 106 29.11 -31.66 -21.18
C THR A 106 28.87 -32.99 -21.89
N LYS A 107 28.00 -33.04 -22.90
CA LYS A 107 27.62 -34.25 -23.66
C LYS A 107 28.80 -34.99 -24.30
N ASP A 108 29.86 -34.28 -24.67
CA ASP A 108 31.03 -34.84 -25.36
C ASP A 108 32.18 -35.16 -24.38
N LEU A 109 31.97 -35.00 -23.07
CA LEU A 109 32.98 -35.28 -22.05
C LEU A 109 33.20 -36.79 -21.90
N ILE A 110 34.47 -37.20 -22.04
CA ILE A 110 34.96 -38.55 -21.78
C ILE A 110 35.78 -38.52 -20.49
N VAL A 111 35.51 -39.46 -19.59
CA VAL A 111 36.19 -39.58 -18.29
C VAL A 111 36.84 -40.96 -18.22
N VAL A 112 38.05 -40.99 -17.66
CA VAL A 112 38.80 -42.22 -17.43
C VAL A 112 38.62 -42.62 -15.98
N ASN A 113 38.17 -43.86 -15.74
CA ASN A 113 38.06 -44.38 -14.38
C ASN A 113 39.46 -44.51 -13.77
N PRO A 114 39.78 -43.81 -12.65
CA PRO A 114 41.12 -43.85 -12.07
C PRO A 114 41.49 -45.23 -11.48
N ARG A 115 40.50 -46.09 -11.18
CA ARG A 115 40.73 -47.43 -10.62
C ARG A 115 40.85 -48.53 -11.68
N THR A 116 40.12 -48.40 -12.80
CA THR A 116 40.07 -49.44 -13.84
C THR A 116 40.73 -49.03 -15.16
N GLY A 117 41.12 -47.76 -15.32
CA GLY A 117 41.69 -47.22 -16.56
C GLY A 117 40.71 -47.17 -17.74
N LEU A 118 39.44 -47.53 -17.52
CA LEU A 118 38.42 -47.57 -18.56
C LEU A 118 37.93 -46.16 -18.89
N GLU A 119 37.98 -45.80 -20.17
CA GLU A 119 37.38 -44.57 -20.69
C GLU A 119 35.89 -44.77 -20.95
N TYR A 120 35.06 -43.85 -20.45
CA TYR A 120 33.62 -43.86 -20.68
C TYR A 120 33.07 -42.43 -20.84
N ARG A 121 31.95 -42.30 -21.56
CA ARG A 121 31.25 -41.02 -21.70
C ARG A 121 30.39 -40.73 -20.48
N VAL A 122 30.33 -39.47 -20.08
CA VAL A 122 29.49 -39.02 -18.95
C VAL A 122 28.00 -39.10 -19.28
N TRP A 123 27.65 -38.89 -20.56
CA TRP A 123 26.28 -38.92 -21.06
C TRP A 123 26.08 -40.01 -22.12
N PRO A 124 24.87 -40.54 -22.27
CA PRO A 124 24.59 -41.55 -23.28
C PRO A 124 24.55 -40.95 -24.69
N LEU A 125 25.08 -41.70 -25.67
CA LEU A 125 25.13 -41.31 -27.08
C LEU A 125 23.77 -40.91 -27.65
N ASN A 126 22.73 -41.66 -27.30
CA ASN A 126 21.35 -41.43 -27.73
C ASN A 126 20.49 -40.95 -26.56
N THR A 127 20.79 -39.76 -26.05
CA THR A 127 19.98 -39.15 -24.99
C THR A 127 18.59 -38.77 -25.52
N ASN A 128 17.53 -39.25 -24.86
CA ASN A 128 16.16 -38.92 -25.24
C ASN A 128 15.68 -37.63 -24.55
N TYR A 129 15.36 -36.60 -25.34
CA TYR A 129 14.93 -35.29 -24.84
C TYR A 129 13.39 -35.14 -24.78
N VAL A 130 12.62 -36.13 -25.22
CA VAL A 130 11.15 -36.02 -25.34
C VAL A 130 10.48 -35.62 -24.02
N PRO A 131 10.77 -36.24 -22.86
CA PRO A 131 10.15 -35.84 -21.59
C PRO A 131 10.51 -34.41 -21.16
N SER A 132 11.78 -34.03 -21.33
CA SER A 132 12.29 -32.70 -20.96
C SER A 132 11.72 -31.60 -21.86
N ASN A 133 11.65 -31.84 -23.18
CA ASN A 133 11.08 -30.92 -24.15
C ASN A 133 9.57 -30.74 -23.95
N LEU A 134 8.85 -31.82 -23.60
CA LEU A 134 7.42 -31.75 -23.30
C LEU A 134 7.16 -30.90 -22.06
N LEU A 135 7.95 -31.10 -21.00
CA LEU A 135 7.84 -30.33 -19.76
C LEU A 135 8.19 -28.85 -19.97
N LEU A 136 9.28 -28.57 -20.71
CA LEU A 136 9.70 -27.22 -21.06
C LEU A 136 8.67 -26.49 -21.95
N GLY A 137 8.10 -27.20 -22.93
CA GLY A 137 7.07 -26.67 -23.83
C GLY A 137 5.79 -26.31 -23.08
N ALA A 138 5.28 -27.21 -22.24
CA ALA A 138 4.12 -26.96 -21.39
C ALA A 138 4.35 -25.75 -20.47
N ALA A 139 5.52 -25.68 -19.83
CA ALA A 139 5.90 -24.57 -18.95
C ALA A 139 5.99 -23.23 -19.70
N SER A 140 6.54 -23.22 -20.92
CA SER A 140 6.70 -22.02 -21.74
C SER A 140 5.34 -21.46 -22.20
N ILE A 141 4.44 -22.33 -22.67
CA ILE A 141 3.09 -21.95 -23.08
C ILE A 141 2.27 -21.45 -21.89
N ALA A 142 2.34 -22.14 -20.75
CA ALA A 142 1.66 -21.73 -19.52
C ALA A 142 2.20 -20.38 -18.98
N SER A 143 3.51 -20.15 -19.07
CA SER A 143 4.14 -18.89 -18.70
C SER A 143 3.66 -17.75 -19.59
N ALA A 144 3.64 -17.95 -20.92
CA ALA A 144 3.15 -16.94 -21.86
C ALA A 144 1.66 -16.62 -21.64
N GLY A 145 0.82 -17.63 -21.46
CA GLY A 145 -0.61 -17.46 -21.18
C GLY A 145 -0.87 -16.76 -19.85
N SER A 146 -0.15 -17.14 -18.79
CA SER A 146 -0.28 -16.51 -17.47
C SER A 146 0.22 -15.06 -17.48
N LEU A 147 1.33 -14.78 -18.17
CA LEU A 147 1.84 -13.42 -18.34
C LEU A 147 0.86 -12.54 -19.11
N ALA A 148 0.28 -13.04 -20.20
CA ALA A 148 -0.75 -12.33 -20.96
C ALA A 148 -1.97 -12.00 -20.09
N LEU A 149 -2.42 -12.93 -19.24
CA LEU A 149 -3.53 -12.69 -18.31
C LEU A 149 -3.17 -11.72 -17.18
N VAL A 150 -1.94 -11.76 -16.66
CA VAL A 150 -1.46 -10.81 -15.64
C VAL A 150 -1.41 -9.39 -16.22
N ILE A 151 -0.82 -9.21 -17.41
CA ILE A 151 -0.79 -7.93 -18.12
C ILE A 151 -2.22 -7.45 -18.41
N ALA A 152 -3.06 -8.34 -18.94
CA ALA A 152 -4.46 -8.03 -19.22
C ALA A 152 -5.22 -7.61 -17.96
N SER A 153 -4.91 -8.18 -16.78
CA SER A 153 -5.56 -7.86 -15.50
C SER A 153 -5.36 -6.41 -15.04
N PHE A 154 -4.38 -5.68 -15.61
CA PHE A 154 -4.19 -4.24 -15.40
C PHE A 154 -5.01 -3.37 -16.36
N THR A 155 -5.57 -3.93 -17.42
CA THR A 155 -6.44 -3.22 -18.37
C THR A 155 -7.89 -3.17 -17.88
N LYS A 156 -8.59 -2.04 -18.12
CA LYS A 156 -9.99 -1.85 -17.70
C LYS A 156 -10.95 -2.94 -18.24
N SER A 157 -10.62 -3.53 -19.40
CA SER A 157 -11.43 -4.52 -20.11
C SER A 157 -11.47 -5.90 -19.43
N VAL A 158 -10.41 -6.27 -18.69
CA VAL A 158 -10.30 -7.56 -17.96
C VAL A 158 -10.38 -7.36 -16.45
N ARG A 159 -10.09 -6.14 -15.95
CA ARG A 159 -10.31 -5.73 -14.55
C ARG A 159 -11.78 -5.74 -14.14
N ARG A 160 -12.68 -5.43 -15.09
CA ARG A 160 -14.13 -5.58 -14.89
C ARG A 160 -14.51 -7.04 -15.15
N LEU A 161 -15.51 -7.57 -14.43
CA LEU A 161 -16.06 -8.93 -14.57
C LEU A 161 -16.80 -9.13 -15.92
N THR A 162 -16.18 -8.71 -17.02
CA THR A 162 -16.73 -8.78 -18.37
C THR A 162 -16.84 -10.24 -18.81
N LYS A 163 -17.85 -10.57 -19.62
CA LYS A 163 -17.99 -11.94 -20.18
C LYS A 163 -16.71 -12.38 -20.89
N ILE A 164 -16.09 -11.43 -21.61
CA ILE A 164 -14.86 -11.62 -22.37
C ILE A 164 -13.70 -12.00 -21.45
N GLY A 165 -13.43 -11.22 -20.39
CA GLY A 165 -12.32 -11.50 -19.46
C GLY A 165 -12.44 -12.85 -18.74
N ALA A 166 -13.66 -13.24 -18.35
CA ALA A 166 -13.91 -14.55 -17.72
C ALA A 166 -13.72 -15.71 -18.69
N ILE A 167 -14.19 -15.59 -19.94
CA ILE A 167 -14.03 -16.61 -20.99
C ILE A 167 -12.55 -16.76 -21.38
N THR A 168 -11.84 -15.66 -21.63
CA THR A 168 -10.41 -15.70 -21.97
C THR A 168 -9.59 -16.35 -20.85
N THR A 169 -9.88 -15.99 -19.59
CA THR A 169 -9.21 -16.59 -18.42
C THR A 169 -9.51 -18.08 -18.29
N LEU A 170 -10.75 -18.49 -18.56
CA LEU A 170 -11.16 -19.89 -18.51
C LEU A 170 -10.49 -20.72 -19.61
N CYS A 171 -10.46 -20.22 -20.85
CA CYS A 171 -9.81 -20.90 -21.98
C CYS A 171 -8.31 -21.11 -21.71
N VAL A 172 -7.58 -20.06 -21.33
CA VAL A 172 -6.14 -20.14 -21.03
C VAL A 172 -5.87 -21.10 -19.89
N SER A 173 -6.68 -21.08 -18.82
CA SER A 173 -6.54 -22.02 -17.70
C SER A 173 -6.81 -23.46 -18.09
N ILE A 174 -7.85 -23.72 -18.88
CA ILE A 174 -8.19 -25.08 -19.32
C ILE A 174 -7.05 -25.62 -20.17
N THR A 175 -6.57 -24.84 -21.14
CA THR A 175 -5.43 -25.22 -21.98
C THR A 175 -4.18 -25.48 -21.13
N ALA A 176 -3.85 -24.61 -20.18
CA ALA A 176 -2.70 -24.80 -19.28
C ALA A 176 -2.87 -26.05 -18.38
N THR A 177 -4.07 -26.27 -17.83
CA THR A 177 -4.38 -27.45 -17.00
C THR A 177 -4.20 -28.74 -17.78
N VAL A 178 -4.75 -28.81 -19.00
CA VAL A 178 -4.61 -29.98 -19.87
C VAL A 178 -3.15 -30.24 -20.21
N LEU A 179 -2.39 -29.19 -20.54
CA LEU A 179 -0.95 -29.31 -20.84
C LEU A 179 -0.16 -29.81 -19.62
N TRP A 180 -0.41 -29.28 -18.42
CA TRP A 180 0.30 -29.72 -17.21
C TRP A 180 -0.06 -31.15 -16.80
N ILE A 181 -1.34 -31.53 -16.89
CA ILE A 181 -1.77 -32.91 -16.60
C ILE A 181 -1.16 -33.87 -17.63
N ALA A 182 -1.21 -33.54 -18.92
CA ALA A 182 -0.63 -34.36 -19.97
C ALA A 182 0.89 -34.49 -19.80
N ALA A 183 1.61 -33.39 -19.56
CA ALA A 183 3.04 -33.39 -19.35
C ALA A 183 3.42 -34.21 -18.11
N THR A 184 2.81 -33.96 -16.96
CA THR A 184 3.14 -34.67 -15.70
C THR A 184 2.78 -36.15 -15.73
N THR A 185 1.64 -36.52 -16.34
CA THR A 185 1.20 -37.91 -16.48
C THR A 185 2.10 -38.65 -17.46
N TYR A 186 2.42 -38.04 -18.61
CA TYR A 186 3.38 -38.61 -19.55
C TYR A 186 4.75 -38.79 -18.89
N TYR A 187 5.22 -37.79 -18.16
CA TYR A 187 6.48 -37.84 -17.43
C TYR A 187 6.52 -38.99 -16.42
N LYS A 188 5.44 -39.18 -15.65
CA LYS A 188 5.38 -40.24 -14.63
C LYS A 188 5.23 -41.63 -15.22
N LEU A 189 4.45 -41.77 -16.30
CA LEU A 189 4.33 -43.03 -17.04
C LEU A 189 5.64 -43.41 -17.74
N TRP A 190 6.41 -42.41 -18.18
CA TRP A 190 7.72 -42.60 -18.80
C TRP A 190 8.78 -43.07 -17.78
N ASP A 191 8.82 -42.45 -16.60
CA ASP A 191 9.67 -42.82 -15.46
C ASP A 191 9.40 -44.26 -14.97
N SER A 192 8.14 -44.71 -14.99
CA SER A 192 7.77 -46.05 -14.51
C SER A 192 8.29 -47.21 -15.39
N LYS A 193 8.67 -46.97 -16.65
CA LYS A 193 9.18 -48.01 -17.55
C LYS A 193 10.69 -48.18 -17.36
N LYS A 194 11.13 -49.21 -16.65
CA LYS A 194 12.55 -49.53 -16.36
C LYS A 194 13.52 -49.63 -17.57
N ARG A 195 13.06 -49.47 -18.81
CA ARG A 195 13.88 -49.48 -20.05
C ARG A 195 14.30 -48.07 -20.53
N THR A 196 13.97 -47.00 -19.82
CA THR A 196 14.12 -45.60 -20.28
C THR A 196 15.28 -44.84 -19.63
N TYR A 197 16.31 -45.52 -19.12
CA TYR A 197 17.43 -44.90 -18.40
C TYR A 197 18.25 -43.88 -19.21
N PHE A 198 18.05 -43.76 -20.53
CA PHE A 198 18.76 -42.85 -21.42
C PHE A 198 18.11 -41.46 -21.61
N ASP A 199 17.08 -41.09 -20.85
CA ASP A 199 16.61 -39.70 -20.80
C ASP A 199 17.35 -38.90 -19.71
N LEU A 200 17.33 -37.55 -19.79
CA LEU A 200 18.10 -36.71 -18.86
C LEU A 200 17.76 -36.96 -17.38
N TRP A 201 16.49 -37.19 -17.06
CA TRP A 201 16.07 -37.40 -15.68
C TRP A 201 16.46 -38.79 -15.19
N SER A 202 16.08 -39.83 -15.94
CA SER A 202 16.33 -41.20 -15.53
C SER A 202 17.84 -41.45 -15.44
N TRP A 203 18.62 -40.87 -16.35
CA TRP A 203 20.08 -40.97 -16.33
C TRP A 203 20.69 -40.29 -15.11
N THR A 204 20.37 -39.01 -14.88
CA THR A 204 20.92 -38.24 -13.74
C THR A 204 20.53 -38.85 -12.40
N CYS A 205 19.29 -39.31 -12.25
CA CYS A 205 18.82 -39.90 -10.99
C CYS A 205 19.29 -41.33 -10.76
N THR A 206 19.48 -42.14 -11.80
CA THR A 206 20.07 -43.48 -11.65
C THR A 206 21.55 -43.40 -11.26
N HIS A 207 22.25 -42.38 -11.74
CA HIS A 207 23.70 -42.21 -11.55
C HIS A 207 24.08 -41.18 -10.47
N GLN A 208 23.11 -40.72 -9.68
CA GLN A 208 23.30 -39.68 -8.65
C GLN A 208 24.37 -40.03 -7.60
N THR A 209 24.67 -41.32 -7.35
CA THR A 209 25.69 -41.76 -6.37
C THR A 209 26.98 -42.25 -7.00
N ASN A 210 27.01 -42.44 -8.32
CA ASN A 210 28.06 -43.21 -8.99
C ASN A 210 28.96 -42.35 -9.90
N PHE A 211 28.60 -41.09 -10.12
CA PHE A 211 29.30 -40.19 -11.04
C PHE A 211 29.59 -38.83 -10.38
N GLU A 212 30.79 -38.71 -9.82
CA GLU A 212 31.34 -37.46 -9.29
C GLU A 212 32.75 -37.29 -9.88
N THR A 213 32.85 -36.65 -11.04
CA THR A 213 34.14 -36.45 -11.75
C THR A 213 34.17 -35.12 -12.48
N ASN A 214 35.29 -34.39 -12.36
CA ASN A 214 35.66 -33.18 -13.12
C ASN A 214 34.50 -32.25 -13.52
N GLY A 215 33.82 -31.66 -12.53
CA GLY A 215 32.87 -30.55 -12.76
C GLY A 215 31.44 -30.95 -13.19
N VAL A 216 31.14 -32.26 -13.26
CA VAL A 216 29.77 -32.77 -13.48
C VAL A 216 29.37 -33.67 -12.32
N ASP A 217 28.43 -33.18 -11.52
CA ASP A 217 27.77 -33.93 -10.44
C ASP A 217 26.31 -34.19 -10.85
N MET A 218 25.93 -35.47 -10.85
CA MET A 218 24.61 -35.92 -11.27
C MET A 218 23.54 -35.73 -10.19
N ALA A 219 23.92 -35.65 -8.90
CA ALA A 219 22.96 -35.50 -7.81
C ALA A 219 22.20 -34.15 -7.82
N PRO A 220 22.87 -32.99 -8.00
CA PRO A 220 22.19 -31.70 -8.14
C PRO A 220 21.30 -31.64 -9.39
N LEU A 221 21.73 -32.24 -10.50
CA LEU A 221 20.94 -32.28 -11.75
C LEU A 221 19.67 -33.13 -11.58
N CYS A 222 19.79 -34.29 -10.93
CA CYS A 222 18.63 -35.11 -10.57
C CYS A 222 17.66 -34.36 -9.65
N LEU A 223 18.18 -33.64 -8.65
CA LEU A 223 17.35 -32.86 -7.73
C LEU A 223 16.61 -31.73 -8.47
N GLN A 224 17.29 -30.99 -9.34
CA GLN A 224 16.68 -29.92 -10.15
C GLN A 224 15.53 -30.44 -11.00
N MET A 225 15.78 -31.56 -11.70
CA MET A 225 14.75 -32.23 -12.48
C MET A 225 13.58 -32.64 -11.58
N ARG A 226 13.85 -33.24 -10.41
CA ARG A 226 12.84 -33.67 -9.41
C ARG A 226 11.96 -32.56 -8.89
N VAL A 227 12.58 -31.44 -8.52
CA VAL A 227 11.88 -30.25 -8.08
C VAL A 227 11.02 -29.69 -9.22
N ALA A 228 11.51 -29.66 -10.46
CA ALA A 228 10.75 -29.16 -11.61
C ALA A 228 9.45 -29.97 -11.84
N TRP A 229 9.48 -31.30 -11.67
CA TRP A 229 8.28 -32.13 -11.77
C TRP A 229 7.28 -31.88 -10.63
N TYR A 230 7.74 -31.76 -9.37
CA TYR A 230 6.84 -31.42 -8.26
C TYR A 230 6.20 -30.04 -8.42
N ILE A 231 6.96 -29.07 -8.90
CA ILE A 231 6.42 -27.74 -9.24
C ILE A 231 5.36 -27.88 -10.35
N ALA A 232 5.61 -28.65 -11.41
CA ALA A 232 4.65 -28.89 -12.48
C ALA A 232 3.31 -29.47 -11.97
N VAL A 233 3.34 -30.42 -11.03
CA VAL A 233 2.14 -30.94 -10.35
C VAL A 233 1.43 -29.85 -9.55
N GLY A 234 2.21 -29.02 -8.82
CA GLY A 234 1.69 -27.87 -8.09
C GLY A 234 1.00 -26.85 -9.01
N VAL A 235 1.57 -26.57 -10.18
CA VAL A 235 0.98 -25.65 -11.18
C VAL A 235 -0.34 -26.22 -11.73
N ALA A 236 -0.42 -27.54 -11.99
CA ALA A 236 -1.69 -28.16 -12.39
C ALA A 236 -2.80 -27.92 -11.35
N ALA A 237 -2.49 -28.05 -10.05
CA ALA A 237 -3.44 -27.77 -8.98
C ALA A 237 -3.84 -26.29 -8.90
N VAL A 238 -2.88 -25.38 -9.07
CA VAL A 238 -3.13 -23.92 -9.11
C VAL A 238 -4.04 -23.55 -10.28
N GLU A 239 -3.85 -24.15 -11.45
CA GLU A 239 -4.69 -23.90 -12.63
C GLU A 239 -6.12 -24.43 -12.43
N ILE A 240 -6.31 -25.58 -11.79
CA ILE A 240 -7.64 -26.10 -11.40
C ILE A 240 -8.34 -25.15 -10.43
N LEU A 241 -7.63 -24.63 -9.43
CA LEU A 241 -8.16 -23.63 -8.51
C LEU A 241 -8.56 -22.35 -9.25
N ALA A 242 -7.77 -21.92 -10.24
CA ALA A 242 -8.09 -20.77 -11.08
C ALA A 242 -9.37 -20.98 -11.90
N ILE A 243 -9.59 -22.19 -12.45
CA ILE A 243 -10.86 -22.57 -13.10
C ILE A 243 -12.02 -22.47 -12.10
N GLY A 244 -11.86 -23.02 -10.90
CA GLY A 244 -12.88 -22.98 -9.84
C GLY A 244 -13.31 -21.56 -9.48
N THR A 245 -12.35 -20.63 -9.34
CA THR A 245 -12.68 -19.22 -9.07
C THR A 245 -13.43 -18.54 -10.22
N CYS A 246 -13.15 -18.91 -11.48
CA CYS A 246 -13.88 -18.42 -12.65
C CYS A 246 -15.32 -18.97 -12.69
N LEU A 247 -15.53 -20.26 -12.42
CA LEU A 247 -16.86 -20.86 -12.36
C LEU A 247 -17.72 -20.25 -11.24
N LEU A 248 -17.13 -20.03 -10.06
CA LEU A 248 -17.80 -19.34 -8.96
C LEU A 248 -18.20 -17.91 -9.32
N ALA A 249 -17.37 -17.19 -10.07
CA ALA A 249 -17.69 -15.85 -10.57
C ALA A 249 -18.89 -15.86 -11.54
N LEU A 250 -18.95 -16.85 -12.45
CA LEU A 250 -20.04 -16.99 -13.42
C LEU A 250 -21.36 -17.41 -12.76
N ILE A 251 -21.32 -18.33 -11.79
CA ILE A 251 -22.51 -18.80 -11.05
C ILE A 251 -23.11 -17.69 -10.20
N LYS A 252 -22.29 -16.95 -9.44
CA LYS A 252 -22.77 -15.82 -8.62
C LYS A 252 -23.43 -14.74 -9.49
N ARG A 253 -22.85 -14.47 -10.66
CA ARG A 253 -23.41 -13.50 -11.60
C ARG A 253 -24.79 -13.90 -12.14
N LYS A 254 -25.01 -15.19 -12.45
CA LYS A 254 -26.31 -15.70 -12.91
C LYS A 254 -27.41 -15.49 -11.87
N LYS A 255 -27.11 -15.73 -10.58
CA LYS A 255 -28.05 -15.51 -9.47
C LYS A 255 -28.41 -14.02 -9.29
N THR A 256 -27.45 -13.12 -9.48
CA THR A 256 -27.69 -11.66 -9.38
C THR A 256 -28.59 -11.13 -10.50
N TYR A 257 -28.43 -11.59 -11.75
CA TYR A 257 -29.33 -11.18 -12.84
C TYR A 257 -30.77 -11.69 -12.67
N GLN A 258 -30.95 -12.85 -12.02
CA GLN A 258 -32.30 -13.33 -11.67
C GLN A 258 -32.93 -12.44 -10.59
N ALA A 259 -32.18 -12.09 -9.54
CA ALA A 259 -32.65 -11.17 -8.50
C ALA A 259 -32.98 -9.75 -9.00
N LEU A 260 -32.21 -9.23 -9.96
CA LEU A 260 -32.51 -7.95 -10.63
C LEU A 260 -33.68 -8.03 -11.61
N GLY A 261 -33.91 -9.19 -12.25
CA GLY A 261 -35.08 -9.43 -13.08
C GLY A 261 -36.38 -9.43 -12.27
N ASP A 262 -36.34 -10.04 -11.08
CA ASP A 262 -37.47 -10.08 -10.15
C ASP A 262 -37.79 -8.68 -9.59
N SER A 263 -36.78 -7.83 -9.35
CA SER A 263 -37.00 -6.45 -8.89
C SER A 263 -37.55 -5.53 -9.99
N MET A 264 -37.16 -5.75 -11.25
CA MET A 264 -37.59 -4.93 -12.39
C MET A 264 -39.03 -5.25 -12.85
N SER A 265 -39.58 -6.41 -12.45
CA SER A 265 -41.00 -6.76 -12.62
C SER A 265 -41.93 -6.00 -11.67
N SER A 266 -41.41 -5.33 -10.64
CA SER A 266 -42.17 -4.50 -9.70
C SER A 266 -42.03 -3.02 -10.08
N GLY A 267 -42.93 -2.50 -10.90
CA GLY A 267 -42.76 -1.21 -11.60
C GLY A 267 -43.05 0.06 -10.79
N SER A 268 -42.38 1.17 -11.16
CA SER A 268 -42.88 2.57 -10.99
C SER A 268 -42.05 3.62 -11.76
N LEU A 269 -40.77 3.33 -12.03
CA LEU A 269 -39.75 4.31 -12.43
C LEU A 269 -39.98 4.97 -13.82
N PHE A 270 -40.53 4.23 -14.79
CA PHE A 270 -40.70 4.73 -16.16
C PHE A 270 -41.90 5.68 -16.34
N ARG A 271 -42.88 5.67 -15.44
CA ARG A 271 -44.08 6.54 -15.54
C ARG A 271 -43.84 7.95 -15.03
N ASN A 272 -42.92 8.14 -14.07
CA ASN A 272 -42.62 9.46 -13.50
C ASN A 272 -41.67 10.29 -14.39
N LEU A 273 -40.69 9.66 -15.05
CA LEU A 273 -39.75 10.35 -15.93
C LEU A 273 -40.42 11.03 -17.14
N ARG A 274 -41.51 10.44 -17.66
CA ARG A 274 -42.27 11.00 -18.78
C ARG A 274 -43.10 12.23 -18.40
N ARG A 275 -43.45 12.36 -17.12
CA ARG A 275 -44.30 13.43 -16.60
C ARG A 275 -43.49 14.71 -16.29
N ILE A 276 -42.22 14.55 -15.94
CA ILE A 276 -41.30 15.67 -15.60
C ILE A 276 -40.76 16.36 -16.87
N LEU A 277 -40.54 15.62 -17.96
CA LEU A 277 -40.05 16.19 -19.22
C LEU A 277 -41.10 17.00 -20.00
N ALA A 278 -42.37 16.98 -19.59
CA ALA A 278 -43.45 17.71 -20.25
C ALA A 278 -43.68 19.13 -19.70
N ASN A 279 -43.16 19.47 -18.51
CA ASN A 279 -43.64 20.64 -17.76
C ASN A 279 -42.71 21.86 -17.70
N ASN A 280 -41.48 21.83 -18.23
CA ASN A 280 -40.58 23.00 -18.13
C ASN A 280 -39.71 23.20 -19.40
N PRO A 281 -39.96 24.24 -20.23
CA PRO A 281 -38.97 24.70 -21.20
C PRO A 281 -37.99 25.70 -20.54
N PRO A 282 -36.69 25.72 -20.91
CA PRO A 282 -35.73 26.66 -20.34
C PRO A 282 -35.86 28.04 -20.98
N SER A 283 -36.08 29.07 -20.16
CA SER A 283 -35.96 30.48 -20.52
C SER A 283 -34.48 30.88 -20.63
N ARG A 284 -34.14 31.52 -21.75
CA ARG A 284 -32.90 32.28 -21.95
C ARG A 284 -33.11 33.68 -21.38
N ASP A 285 -32.26 34.13 -20.47
CA ASP A 285 -31.74 35.49 -20.56
C ASP A 285 -30.37 35.62 -19.89
N GLY A 286 -29.53 36.47 -20.48
CA GLY A 286 -28.10 36.59 -20.15
C GLY A 286 -27.76 37.77 -19.24
N SER A 287 -26.62 37.66 -18.56
CA SER A 287 -25.64 38.75 -18.35
C SER A 287 -24.48 38.23 -17.50
N THR A 288 -23.27 38.28 -18.04
CA THR A 288 -22.02 37.89 -17.39
C THR A 288 -21.47 39.07 -16.58
N MET A 289 -21.47 38.94 -15.26
CA MET A 289 -20.82 39.86 -14.30
C MET A 289 -19.49 39.25 -13.79
N PRO A 290 -18.54 40.06 -13.30
CA PRO A 290 -17.16 39.63 -13.07
C PRO A 290 -17.05 38.67 -11.87
N GLY A 291 -16.45 37.50 -12.11
CA GLY A 291 -15.64 36.72 -11.16
C GLY A 291 -16.17 36.44 -9.75
N TYR A 292 -17.44 36.11 -9.54
CA TYR A 292 -17.87 35.54 -8.26
C TYR A 292 -17.37 34.08 -8.16
N VAL A 293 -16.42 33.82 -7.26
CA VAL A 293 -16.05 32.45 -6.88
C VAL A 293 -17.20 31.87 -6.06
N THR A 294 -17.88 30.87 -6.62
CA THR A 294 -19.00 30.19 -5.98
C THR A 294 -18.52 29.35 -4.79
N PRO A 295 -19.21 29.42 -3.63
CA PRO A 295 -18.96 28.53 -2.50
C PRO A 295 -19.02 27.06 -2.93
N ARG A 296 -18.20 26.20 -2.32
CA ARG A 296 -18.11 24.77 -2.65
C ARG A 296 -18.50 23.92 -1.46
N LEU A 297 -19.26 22.86 -1.75
CA LEU A 297 -19.67 21.84 -0.79
C LEU A 297 -18.79 20.60 -0.92
N TYR A 298 -18.32 20.09 0.22
CA TYR A 298 -17.48 18.91 0.29
C TYR A 298 -18.03 17.88 1.28
N LEU A 299 -17.91 16.60 0.92
CA LEU A 299 -18.06 15.47 1.84
C LEU A 299 -16.70 15.15 2.47
N VAL A 300 -16.68 15.00 3.79
CA VAL A 300 -15.43 14.82 4.54
C VAL A 300 -15.52 13.62 5.46
N PHE A 301 -14.44 12.83 5.45
CA PHE A 301 -14.27 11.67 6.32
C PHE A 301 -13.21 11.93 7.37
N TYR A 302 -13.51 11.59 8.62
CA TYR A 302 -12.56 11.59 9.71
C TYR A 302 -12.30 10.19 10.24
N ALA A 303 -11.07 9.94 10.67
CA ALA A 303 -10.67 8.68 11.27
C ALA A 303 -11.33 8.50 12.64
N ARG A 304 -11.89 7.30 12.89
CA ARG A 304 -12.40 6.93 14.22
C ARG A 304 -11.39 6.05 14.92
N LEU A 305 -10.76 6.56 15.97
CA LEU A 305 -9.74 5.82 16.73
C LEU A 305 -10.30 4.54 17.38
N LYS A 306 -11.54 4.59 17.89
CA LYS A 306 -12.23 3.43 18.49
C LYS A 306 -12.69 2.40 17.46
N PHE A 307 -13.00 2.83 16.24
CA PHE A 307 -13.56 2.00 15.17
C PHE A 307 -12.82 2.26 13.85
N PRO A 308 -11.59 1.76 13.69
CA PRO A 308 -10.65 2.15 12.63
C PRO A 308 -11.08 1.77 11.20
N ASP A 309 -12.09 0.92 11.08
CA ASP A 309 -12.66 0.49 9.81
C ASP A 309 -13.93 1.28 9.44
N THR A 310 -14.29 2.28 10.26
CA THR A 310 -15.43 3.19 10.04
C THR A 310 -14.95 4.64 10.06
N TYR A 311 -15.71 5.52 9.40
CA TYR A 311 -15.40 6.94 9.32
C TYR A 311 -16.47 7.78 10.01
N HIS A 312 -16.06 8.93 10.55
CA HIS A 312 -16.99 9.97 10.96
C HIS A 312 -17.24 10.91 9.78
N TYR A 313 -18.50 11.18 9.47
CA TYR A 313 -18.90 11.93 8.28
C TYR A 313 -19.20 13.38 8.69
N ALA A 314 -18.76 14.33 7.86
CA ALA A 314 -19.08 15.75 8.00
C ALA A 314 -19.22 16.40 6.62
N LEU A 315 -19.83 17.58 6.59
CA LEU A 315 -19.87 18.45 5.42
C LEU A 315 -18.98 19.66 5.65
N HIS A 316 -18.18 20.02 4.65
CA HIS A 316 -17.46 21.30 4.63
C HIS A 316 -18.04 22.22 3.57
N VAL A 317 -18.15 23.50 3.90
CA VAL A 317 -18.54 24.55 2.96
C VAL A 317 -17.46 25.62 2.93
N SER A 318 -16.94 25.93 1.73
CA SER A 318 -15.98 27.03 1.57
C SER A 318 -16.67 28.39 1.53
N SER A 319 -16.08 29.40 2.16
CA SER A 319 -16.55 30.80 2.12
C SER A 319 -16.01 31.53 0.86
N PRO A 320 -16.76 32.48 0.27
CA PRO A 320 -16.28 33.32 -0.83
C PRO A 320 -15.17 34.27 -0.34
N GLU A 321 -14.29 34.66 -1.26
CA GLU A 321 -13.06 35.41 -0.97
C GLU A 321 -13.35 36.84 -0.45
N GLY A 322 -12.69 37.24 0.65
CA GLY A 322 -12.87 38.55 1.28
C GLY A 322 -12.50 38.61 2.77
N ALA A 323 -12.39 37.47 3.45
CA ALA A 323 -11.91 37.41 4.83
C ALA A 323 -10.37 37.33 4.88
N SER A 324 -9.76 38.25 5.60
CA SER A 324 -8.31 38.51 5.68
C SER A 324 -7.45 37.40 6.30
N SER A 325 -8.02 36.23 6.64
CA SER A 325 -7.28 35.10 7.24
C SER A 325 -7.79 33.71 6.76
N PRO A 326 -6.89 32.73 6.53
CA PRO A 326 -7.26 31.35 6.15
C PRO A 326 -8.21 30.66 7.14
N LEU A 327 -8.16 31.02 8.43
CA LEU A 327 -9.06 30.54 9.49
C LEU A 327 -10.55 30.80 9.23
N THR A 328 -10.87 31.75 8.35
CA THR A 328 -12.24 32.19 8.06
C THR A 328 -12.86 31.51 6.83
N ARG A 329 -12.12 30.63 6.14
CA ARG A 329 -12.47 30.17 4.78
C ARG A 329 -13.32 28.90 4.71
N MET A 330 -13.55 28.18 5.80
CA MET A 330 -14.31 26.92 5.75
C MET A 330 -15.18 26.68 7.00
N MET A 331 -16.42 26.28 6.78
CA MET A 331 -17.35 25.86 7.82
C MET A 331 -17.46 24.33 7.80
N LYS A 332 -17.40 23.70 8.97
CA LYS A 332 -17.60 22.27 9.20
C LYS A 332 -18.94 22.06 9.90
N TYR A 333 -19.77 21.19 9.32
CA TYR A 333 -21.06 20.80 9.85
C TYR A 333 -21.08 19.29 10.08
N HIS A 334 -21.39 18.87 11.31
CA HIS A 334 -21.50 17.45 11.64
C HIS A 334 -22.34 17.25 12.91
N CYS A 335 -22.75 16.00 13.12
CA CYS A 335 -23.31 15.55 14.40
C CYS A 335 -22.30 14.71 15.17
N LYS A 336 -22.14 14.94 16.48
CA LYS A 336 -21.28 14.14 17.35
C LYS A 336 -21.98 13.73 18.63
N ASN A 337 -21.50 12.66 19.25
CA ASN A 337 -21.92 12.26 20.59
C ASN A 337 -21.14 13.05 21.64
N VAL A 338 -21.85 13.71 22.55
CA VAL A 338 -21.26 14.42 23.69
C VAL A 338 -21.63 13.68 24.96
N ILE A 339 -20.68 13.46 25.86
CA ILE A 339 -20.95 12.81 27.14
C ILE A 339 -21.41 13.90 28.12
N ASN A 340 -22.67 13.84 28.53
CA ASN A 340 -23.22 14.70 29.56
C ASN A 340 -23.37 13.88 30.84
N ALA A 341 -22.55 14.19 31.83
CA ALA A 341 -22.68 13.67 33.18
C ALA A 341 -23.30 14.75 34.07
N ALA A 342 -24.62 14.74 34.21
CA ALA A 342 -25.36 15.60 35.12
C ALA A 342 -26.17 14.73 36.08
N ASP A 343 -26.20 15.10 37.36
CA ASP A 343 -27.03 14.48 38.41
C ASP A 343 -26.90 12.95 38.56
N GLY A 344 -25.68 12.41 38.41
CA GLY A 344 -25.41 10.97 38.60
C GLY A 344 -25.87 10.07 37.45
N ALA A 345 -26.49 10.62 36.40
CA ALA A 345 -26.82 9.92 35.17
C ALA A 345 -25.87 10.32 34.03
N VAL A 346 -25.27 9.34 33.35
CA VAL A 346 -24.45 9.58 32.16
C VAL A 346 -25.33 9.42 30.93
N SER A 347 -25.56 10.52 30.20
CA SER A 347 -26.23 10.51 28.91
C SER A 347 -25.23 10.81 27.79
N ILE A 348 -25.46 10.26 26.60
CA ILE A 348 -24.60 10.48 25.43
C ILE A 348 -25.46 11.04 24.28
N PRO A 349 -25.98 12.28 24.40
CA PRO A 349 -26.79 12.88 23.35
C PRO A 349 -26.00 13.15 22.07
N TRP A 350 -26.69 13.04 20.94
CA TRP A 350 -26.22 13.57 19.66
C TRP A 350 -26.40 15.08 19.63
N VAL A 351 -25.37 15.80 19.20
CA VAL A 351 -25.35 17.26 19.10
C VAL A 351 -24.87 17.65 17.71
N TYR A 352 -25.63 18.54 17.05
CA TYR A 352 -25.20 19.22 15.83
C TYR A 352 -24.21 20.34 16.16
N GLU A 353 -23.14 20.41 15.38
CA GLU A 353 -22.08 21.40 15.56
C GLU A 353 -21.72 22.01 14.21
N ALA A 354 -21.68 23.35 14.17
CA ALA A 354 -21.22 24.14 13.03
C ALA A 354 -20.04 25.00 13.49
N VAL A 355 -18.83 24.72 12.99
CA VAL A 355 -17.58 25.37 13.45
C VAL A 355 -16.79 25.88 12.27
N ARG A 356 -16.17 27.05 12.42
CA ARG A 356 -15.14 27.53 11.49
C ARG A 356 -13.86 26.72 11.70
N ILE A 357 -13.32 26.20 10.61
CA ILE A 357 -12.11 25.38 10.64
C ILE A 357 -11.12 25.86 9.59
N ASP A 358 -9.84 25.60 9.85
CA ASP A 358 -8.85 25.56 8.79
C ASP A 358 -8.77 24.12 8.27
N PRO A 359 -9.12 23.85 7.00
CA PRO A 359 -9.09 22.51 6.45
C PRO A 359 -7.70 21.89 6.35
N ASP A 360 -6.64 22.69 6.42
CA ASP A 360 -5.28 22.15 6.40
C ASP A 360 -4.86 21.65 7.80
N TYR A 361 -5.52 22.14 8.87
CA TYR A 361 -5.20 21.83 10.26
C TYR A 361 -6.32 21.09 11.02
N ASP A 362 -7.43 20.72 10.36
CA ASP A 362 -8.53 20.01 11.03
C ASP A 362 -8.15 18.54 11.36
N PRO A 363 -8.02 18.19 12.65
CA PRO A 363 -7.47 16.92 13.10
C PRO A 363 -8.27 15.71 12.63
N GLY A 364 -7.57 14.65 12.25
CA GLY A 364 -8.16 13.35 11.92
C GLY A 364 -8.89 13.28 10.58
N MET A 365 -8.87 14.33 9.76
CA MET A 365 -9.45 14.32 8.42
C MET A 365 -8.66 13.37 7.48
N VAL A 366 -9.36 12.37 6.95
CA VAL A 366 -8.82 11.33 6.05
C VAL A 366 -8.93 11.76 4.59
N ALA A 367 -10.07 12.31 4.19
CA ALA A 367 -10.30 12.79 2.84
C ALA A 367 -11.39 13.87 2.82
N ARG A 368 -11.24 14.80 1.87
CA ARG A 368 -12.21 15.85 1.55
C ARG A 368 -12.54 15.77 0.05
N ILE A 369 -13.79 15.54 -0.28
CA ILE A 369 -14.27 15.24 -1.63
C ILE A 369 -15.24 16.32 -2.06
N LEU A 370 -14.96 16.98 -3.18
CA LEU A 370 -15.82 18.02 -3.74
C LEU A 370 -17.10 17.39 -4.29
N LEU A 371 -18.26 17.83 -3.78
CA LEU A 371 -19.58 17.41 -4.27
C LEU A 371 -20.11 18.39 -5.32
N GLY A 372 -19.88 19.69 -5.14
CA GLY A 372 -20.37 20.70 -6.07
C GLY A 372 -20.16 22.14 -5.59
N GLU A 373 -20.67 23.06 -6.40
CA GLU A 373 -20.75 24.49 -6.09
C GLU A 373 -22.17 24.82 -5.64
N ILE A 374 -22.29 25.62 -4.58
CA ILE A 374 -23.56 25.95 -3.93
C ILE A 374 -23.86 27.45 -4.05
N GLY A 375 -25.15 27.76 -3.92
CA GLY A 375 -25.69 29.11 -3.91
C GLY A 375 -25.42 29.89 -2.61
N PRO A 376 -26.25 30.89 -2.27
CA PRO A 376 -26.01 31.78 -1.12
C PRO A 376 -25.86 31.02 0.22
N LEU A 377 -24.75 31.28 0.91
CA LEU A 377 -24.35 30.59 2.16
C LEU A 377 -25.41 30.62 3.27
N GLY A 378 -26.10 31.74 3.46
CA GLY A 378 -27.07 31.89 4.55
C GLY A 378 -28.25 30.91 4.47
N LEU A 379 -28.65 30.52 3.25
CA LEU A 379 -29.67 29.50 3.05
C LEU A 379 -29.15 28.11 3.45
N VAL A 380 -27.91 27.80 3.06
CA VAL A 380 -27.26 26.51 3.37
C VAL A 380 -27.09 26.32 4.88
N ASP A 381 -26.64 27.35 5.61
CA ASP A 381 -26.52 27.32 7.07
C ASP A 381 -27.85 26.99 7.75
N SER A 382 -28.93 27.65 7.31
CA SER A 382 -30.26 27.45 7.88
C SER A 382 -30.81 26.05 7.61
N LEU A 383 -30.58 25.51 6.42
CA LEU A 383 -31.03 24.18 6.02
C LEU A 383 -30.27 23.08 6.77
N LEU A 384 -28.95 23.22 6.93
CA LEU A 384 -28.14 22.25 7.68
C LEU A 384 -28.50 22.23 9.17
N ALA A 385 -28.82 23.40 9.74
CA ALA A 385 -29.26 23.51 11.13
C ALA A 385 -30.67 22.97 11.38
N SER A 386 -31.54 22.93 10.36
CA SER A 386 -32.90 22.38 10.47
C SER A 386 -32.98 20.85 10.39
N VAL A 387 -31.87 20.16 10.08
CA VAL A 387 -31.85 18.70 10.01
C VAL A 387 -32.00 18.11 11.42
N PRO A 388 -33.00 17.23 11.67
CA PRO A 388 -33.24 16.64 12.99
C PRO A 388 -32.03 15.86 13.53
N VAL A 389 -31.82 15.93 14.87
CA VAL A 389 -30.73 15.24 15.58
C VAL A 389 -31.28 14.45 16.77
N GLY A 390 -30.89 13.18 16.92
CA GLY A 390 -31.14 12.36 18.11
C GLY A 390 -32.15 11.20 17.97
N GLU A 391 -32.33 10.44 19.05
CA GLU A 391 -33.07 9.16 19.13
C GLU A 391 -34.57 9.26 18.78
N GLY A 392 -35.17 10.45 18.88
CA GLY A 392 -36.57 10.70 18.47
C GLY A 392 -36.79 10.82 16.96
N SER A 393 -35.72 10.78 16.14
CA SER A 393 -35.81 10.97 14.68
C SER A 393 -35.81 9.67 13.85
N LYS A 394 -35.16 8.60 14.34
CA LYS A 394 -35.06 7.22 13.76
C LYS A 394 -34.29 6.33 14.76
N GLU A 395 -34.66 5.05 14.92
CA GLU A 395 -33.98 4.08 15.83
C GLU A 395 -32.47 3.89 15.53
N ASP A 396 -32.00 4.21 14.32
CA ASP A 396 -30.61 4.00 13.85
C ASP A 396 -29.79 5.30 13.61
N PHE A 397 -30.13 6.41 14.27
CA PHE A 397 -29.49 7.71 14.02
C PHE A 397 -27.97 7.71 14.26
N ASN A 398 -27.20 8.19 13.28
CA ASN A 398 -25.76 8.38 13.36
C ASN A 398 -25.28 9.51 12.41
N CYS A 399 -23.97 9.78 12.39
CA CYS A 399 -23.42 10.85 11.54
C CYS A 399 -23.65 10.62 10.03
N VAL A 400 -23.73 9.37 9.58
CA VAL A 400 -23.96 9.01 8.17
C VAL A 400 -25.40 9.32 7.80
N SER A 401 -26.36 8.88 8.64
CA SER A 401 -27.77 9.18 8.42
C SER A 401 -28.05 10.69 8.46
N TRP A 402 -27.37 11.43 9.34
CA TRP A 402 -27.49 12.90 9.37
C TRP A 402 -26.96 13.54 8.08
N VAL A 403 -25.78 13.15 7.58
CA VAL A 403 -25.24 13.71 6.33
C VAL A 403 -26.14 13.37 5.13
N ARG A 404 -26.67 12.14 5.06
CA ARG A 404 -27.65 11.75 4.03
C ARG A 404 -28.89 12.64 4.07
N ASP A 405 -29.49 12.80 5.24
CA ASP A 405 -30.71 13.57 5.40
C ASP A 405 -30.44 15.08 5.15
N ALA A 406 -29.24 15.57 5.49
CA ALA A 406 -28.79 16.92 5.18
C ALA A 406 -28.62 17.18 3.67
N LEU A 407 -27.96 16.25 2.95
CA LEU A 407 -27.81 16.37 1.49
C LEU A 407 -29.16 16.29 0.78
N HIS A 408 -30.09 15.47 1.27
CA HIS A 408 -31.45 15.42 0.73
C HIS A 408 -32.17 16.76 0.87
N GLN A 409 -32.10 17.43 2.04
CA GLN A 409 -32.69 18.76 2.22
C GLN A 409 -32.05 19.82 1.30
N LEU A 410 -30.73 19.74 1.09
CA LEU A 410 -30.04 20.65 0.17
C LEU A 410 -30.45 20.41 -1.30
N ASP A 411 -30.68 19.15 -1.68
CA ASP A 411 -31.14 18.79 -3.03
C ASP A 411 -32.58 19.27 -3.28
N GLU A 412 -33.49 19.04 -2.32
CA GLU A 412 -34.88 19.51 -2.38
C GLU A 412 -34.97 21.03 -2.45
N ALA A 413 -34.08 21.74 -1.76
CA ALA A 413 -34.00 23.19 -1.80
C ALA A 413 -33.33 23.73 -3.09
N GLY A 414 -32.76 22.86 -3.93
CA GLY A 414 -32.13 23.25 -5.20
C GLY A 414 -30.93 24.19 -5.04
N VAL A 415 -30.19 24.08 -3.93
CA VAL A 415 -29.10 25.04 -3.62
C VAL A 415 -27.81 24.81 -4.41
N LEU A 416 -27.69 23.70 -5.14
CA LEU A 416 -26.51 23.42 -5.98
C LEU A 416 -26.58 24.18 -7.30
N CYS A 417 -25.57 25.02 -7.53
CA CYS A 417 -25.37 25.66 -8.83
C CYS A 417 -24.71 24.70 -9.83
N ARG A 418 -23.86 23.79 -9.35
CA ARG A 418 -23.13 22.83 -10.19
C ARG A 418 -22.77 21.58 -9.39
N GLY A 419 -23.22 20.42 -9.86
CA GLY A 419 -23.00 19.13 -9.19
C GLY A 419 -24.29 18.31 -9.16
N ASP A 420 -24.22 17.13 -8.57
CA ASP A 420 -25.37 16.26 -8.33
C ASP A 420 -25.18 15.59 -6.97
N ILE A 421 -26.13 15.82 -6.05
CA ILE A 421 -26.14 15.20 -4.72
C ILE A 421 -27.37 14.30 -4.48
N SER A 422 -28.16 14.06 -5.54
CA SER A 422 -29.46 13.38 -5.44
C SER A 422 -29.33 11.89 -5.09
N ASP A 423 -28.23 11.25 -5.50
CA ASP A 423 -27.96 9.83 -5.28
C ASP A 423 -26.93 9.63 -4.16
N TRP A 424 -27.43 9.55 -2.92
CA TRP A 424 -26.61 9.32 -1.73
C TRP A 424 -25.79 8.02 -1.84
N GLU A 425 -26.40 6.92 -2.28
CA GLU A 425 -25.73 5.63 -2.38
C GLU A 425 -24.53 5.68 -3.32
N SER A 426 -24.65 6.37 -4.45
CA SER A 426 -23.56 6.57 -5.41
C SER A 426 -22.44 7.45 -4.85
N ILE A 427 -22.81 8.56 -4.18
CA ILE A 427 -21.84 9.47 -3.54
C ILE A 427 -21.05 8.71 -2.48
N GLU A 428 -21.74 8.07 -1.54
CA GLU A 428 -21.12 7.34 -0.43
C GLU A 428 -20.21 6.22 -0.95
N SER A 429 -20.69 5.40 -1.88
CA SER A 429 -19.91 4.30 -2.47
C SER A 429 -18.65 4.80 -3.18
N THR A 430 -18.77 5.86 -3.98
CA THR A 430 -17.64 6.46 -4.72
C THR A 430 -16.61 7.07 -3.77
N ALA A 431 -17.11 7.79 -2.77
CA ALA A 431 -16.32 8.47 -1.76
C ALA A 431 -15.53 7.47 -0.90
N LEU A 432 -16.19 6.42 -0.39
CA LEU A 432 -15.55 5.32 0.33
C LEU A 432 -14.54 4.56 -0.55
N ASN A 433 -14.85 4.34 -1.82
CA ASN A 433 -13.92 3.68 -2.75
C ASN A 433 -12.64 4.51 -2.94
N TYR A 434 -12.76 5.83 -3.07
CA TYR A 434 -11.60 6.73 -3.14
C TYR A 434 -10.73 6.62 -1.90
N VAL A 435 -11.33 6.73 -0.70
CA VAL A 435 -10.62 6.64 0.57
C VAL A 435 -9.93 5.28 0.73
N ASN A 436 -10.64 4.20 0.46
CA ASN A 436 -10.09 2.84 0.57
C ASN A 436 -8.95 2.61 -0.42
N LYS A 437 -9.03 3.13 -1.65
CA LYS A 437 -7.94 3.06 -2.63
C LYS A 437 -6.70 3.82 -2.16
N LYS A 438 -6.87 4.99 -1.54
CA LYS A 438 -5.77 5.75 -0.94
C LYS A 438 -5.15 5.00 0.24
N LYS A 439 -5.96 4.37 1.09
CA LYS A 439 -5.51 3.49 2.18
C LYS A 439 -4.72 2.30 1.67
N GLU A 440 -5.12 1.70 0.55
CA GLU A 440 -4.38 0.62 -0.11
C GLU A 440 -3.02 1.08 -0.65
N GLN A 441 -2.94 2.27 -1.27
CA GLN A 441 -1.68 2.84 -1.76
C GLN A 441 -0.67 3.11 -0.63
N GLY A 442 -1.16 3.44 0.57
CA GLY A 442 -0.35 3.59 1.79
C GLY A 442 -0.18 2.29 2.59
N SER A 443 -0.66 1.13 2.09
CA SER A 443 -0.61 -0.11 2.86
C SER A 443 0.85 -0.61 2.98
N PRO A 444 1.36 -0.85 4.20
CA PRO A 444 2.70 -1.41 4.41
C PRO A 444 2.91 -2.74 3.70
N THR A 445 1.83 -3.49 3.46
CA THR A 445 1.88 -4.82 2.83
C THR A 445 2.35 -4.77 1.37
N ILE A 446 2.02 -3.71 0.61
CA ILE A 446 2.49 -3.58 -0.78
C ILE A 446 4.00 -3.38 -0.80
N TRP A 447 4.50 -2.44 -0.01
CA TRP A 447 5.93 -2.15 0.11
C TRP A 447 6.72 -3.35 0.64
N ALA A 448 6.19 -4.05 1.65
CA ALA A 448 6.82 -5.23 2.20
C ALA A 448 6.80 -6.43 1.23
N THR A 449 5.80 -6.54 0.34
CA THR A 449 5.80 -7.57 -0.71
C THR A 449 6.81 -7.26 -1.81
N LEU A 450 7.04 -5.97 -2.12
CA LEU A 450 8.08 -5.57 -3.07
C LEU A 450 9.49 -5.97 -2.60
N TRP A 451 9.74 -6.02 -1.29
CA TRP A 451 11.03 -6.47 -0.73
C TRP A 451 11.37 -7.93 -1.06
N ILE A 452 10.38 -8.75 -1.42
CA ILE A 452 10.59 -10.15 -1.81
C ILE A 452 11.30 -10.22 -3.18
N SER A 453 11.02 -9.27 -4.07
CA SER A 453 11.47 -9.32 -5.47
C SER A 453 12.50 -8.24 -5.81
N ILE A 454 12.57 -7.17 -5.02
CA ILE A 454 13.42 -6.01 -5.27
C ILE A 454 14.27 -5.78 -4.01
N PRO A 455 15.59 -5.55 -4.16
CA PRO A 455 16.48 -5.30 -3.03
C PRO A 455 15.96 -4.18 -2.12
N PHE A 456 16.12 -4.39 -0.81
CA PHE A 456 15.61 -3.49 0.22
C PHE A 456 16.22 -2.09 0.10
N GLY A 457 17.50 -2.02 -0.32
CA GLY A 457 18.22 -0.79 -0.59
C GLY A 457 17.60 0.08 -1.67
N PHE A 458 16.78 -0.49 -2.56
CA PHE A 458 16.05 0.27 -3.58
C PHE A 458 14.63 0.61 -3.13
N VAL A 459 13.90 -0.36 -2.57
CA VAL A 459 12.49 -0.15 -2.22
C VAL A 459 12.33 0.88 -1.10
N GLN A 460 13.23 0.89 -0.11
CA GLN A 460 13.12 1.78 1.04
C GLN A 460 13.27 3.27 0.67
N PRO A 461 14.27 3.71 -0.13
CA PRO A 461 14.32 5.09 -0.61
C PRO A 461 13.08 5.52 -1.39
N VAL A 462 12.56 4.65 -2.27
CA VAL A 462 11.36 4.94 -3.08
C VAL A 462 10.14 5.09 -2.17
N HIS A 463 9.96 4.20 -1.20
CA HIS A 463 8.91 4.32 -0.19
C HIS A 463 9.01 5.66 0.56
N ASN A 464 10.20 6.00 1.07
CA ASN A 464 10.42 7.21 1.85
C ASN A 464 10.13 8.48 1.03
N LEU A 465 10.54 8.50 -0.23
CA LEU A 465 10.25 9.59 -1.16
C LEU A 465 8.75 9.71 -1.43
N VAL A 466 8.07 8.61 -1.77
CA VAL A 466 6.62 8.59 -1.99
C VAL A 466 5.88 9.05 -0.74
N HIS A 467 6.31 8.60 0.45
CA HIS A 467 5.73 9.03 1.72
C HIS A 467 5.88 10.53 1.92
N VAL A 468 7.07 11.12 1.76
CA VAL A 468 7.26 12.57 1.92
C VAL A 468 6.43 13.36 0.91
N LEU A 469 6.41 12.95 -0.36
CA LEU A 469 5.66 13.65 -1.41
C LEU A 469 4.14 13.54 -1.27
N SER A 470 3.65 12.44 -0.67
CA SER A 470 2.22 12.13 -0.57
C SER A 470 1.61 12.43 0.80
N SER A 471 2.42 12.51 1.86
CA SER A 471 1.96 12.76 3.22
C SER A 471 1.79 14.26 3.47
N ARG A 472 0.74 14.61 4.24
CA ARG A 472 0.54 15.99 4.72
C ARG A 472 1.70 16.46 5.60
N LEU A 473 2.27 15.54 6.39
CA LEU A 473 3.43 15.79 7.25
C LEU A 473 4.69 16.25 6.49
N GLY A 474 4.83 15.94 5.20
CA GLY A 474 5.97 16.37 4.39
C GLY A 474 5.76 17.67 3.62
N ARG A 475 4.60 18.32 3.74
CA ARG A 475 4.24 19.50 2.92
C ARG A 475 4.05 20.80 3.70
N GLN A 476 3.98 20.78 5.03
CA GLN A 476 3.78 21.98 5.85
C GLN A 476 4.81 22.10 6.96
N GLY A 477 5.27 23.33 7.20
CA GLY A 477 6.28 23.70 8.20
C GLY A 477 5.70 24.11 9.55
N GLU A 478 4.50 23.65 9.90
CA GLU A 478 3.86 23.94 11.18
C GLU A 478 3.53 22.66 11.97
N GLN A 479 3.30 22.86 13.26
CA GLN A 479 3.28 21.85 14.33
C GLN A 479 2.45 20.61 13.97
N VAL A 480 3.10 19.44 13.98
CA VAL A 480 2.47 18.15 13.65
C VAL A 480 1.43 17.80 14.71
N ASP A 481 0.17 17.63 14.29
CA ASP A 481 -0.94 17.21 15.17
C ASP A 481 -0.82 15.73 15.57
N ALA A 482 -1.03 15.45 16.87
CA ALA A 482 -1.03 14.10 17.42
C ALA A 482 -2.08 13.19 16.79
N ASN A 483 -3.20 13.73 16.29
CA ASN A 483 -4.19 12.91 15.60
C ASN A 483 -3.72 12.44 14.22
N ALA A 484 -2.82 13.19 13.56
CA ALA A 484 -2.27 12.81 12.26
C ALA A 484 -1.35 11.58 12.33
N ILE A 485 -0.74 11.31 13.49
CA ILE A 485 0.09 10.13 13.75
C ILE A 485 -0.63 9.07 14.60
N SER A 486 -1.86 9.35 15.03
CA SER A 486 -2.61 8.42 15.87
C SER A 486 -3.16 7.24 15.06
N ALA A 487 -2.76 6.02 15.44
CA ALA A 487 -3.25 4.77 14.87
C ALA A 487 -3.92 3.91 15.95
N ASN A 488 -4.51 2.78 15.56
CA ASN A 488 -5.17 1.88 16.49
C ASN A 488 -4.16 1.27 17.49
N ALA A 489 -4.25 1.70 18.75
CA ALA A 489 -3.32 1.31 19.81
C ALA A 489 -3.22 -0.21 20.02
N LYS A 490 -4.33 -0.96 19.88
CA LYS A 490 -4.33 -2.42 19.98
C LYS A 490 -3.46 -3.06 18.89
N ARG A 491 -3.57 -2.58 17.65
CA ARG A 491 -2.74 -3.08 16.55
C ARG A 491 -1.26 -2.74 16.79
N ILE A 492 -0.95 -1.53 17.26
CA ILE A 492 0.42 -1.10 17.52
C ILE A 492 1.08 -1.96 18.60
N VAL A 493 0.41 -2.15 19.75
CA VAL A 493 1.00 -2.89 20.89
C VAL A 493 1.15 -4.38 20.64
N LEU A 494 0.34 -4.95 19.73
CA LEU A 494 0.46 -6.37 19.33
C LEU A 494 1.54 -6.60 18.26
N LEU A 495 2.02 -5.55 17.59
CA LEU A 495 2.99 -5.67 16.50
C LEU A 495 4.30 -6.38 16.91
N PRO A 496 4.92 -6.10 18.07
CA PRO A 496 6.07 -6.87 18.57
C PRO A 496 5.84 -8.38 18.65
N VAL A 497 4.67 -8.79 19.13
CA VAL A 497 4.29 -10.20 19.27
C VAL A 497 4.10 -10.82 17.88
N SER A 498 3.39 -10.13 16.98
CA SER A 498 3.21 -10.57 15.60
C SER A 498 4.53 -10.72 14.86
N LEU A 499 5.46 -9.78 15.04
CA LEU A 499 6.80 -9.80 14.45
C LEU A 499 7.64 -10.95 15.04
N THR A 500 7.44 -11.28 16.31
CA THR A 500 8.11 -12.42 16.95
C THR A 500 7.74 -13.73 16.28
N PHE A 501 6.44 -13.99 16.08
CA PHE A 501 5.98 -15.21 15.41
C PHE A 501 6.19 -15.20 13.89
N GLY A 502 6.05 -14.03 13.24
CA GLY A 502 6.13 -13.91 11.79
C GLY A 502 7.53 -13.77 11.22
N TYR A 503 8.51 -13.36 12.04
CA TYR A 503 9.87 -13.06 11.58
C TYR A 503 10.96 -13.60 12.51
N ILE A 504 10.94 -13.29 13.81
CA ILE A 504 12.05 -13.65 14.72
C ILE A 504 12.19 -15.17 14.85
N ILE A 505 11.13 -15.88 15.23
CA ILE A 505 11.15 -17.34 15.39
C ILE A 505 11.55 -18.05 14.08
N PRO A 506 10.93 -17.72 12.91
CA PRO A 506 11.38 -18.27 11.63
C PRO A 506 12.85 -17.99 11.31
N SER A 507 13.39 -16.82 11.67
CA SER A 507 14.80 -16.48 11.44
C SER A 507 15.74 -17.43 12.21
N PHE A 508 15.42 -17.72 13.48
CA PHE A 508 16.18 -18.70 14.26
C PHE A 508 16.12 -20.11 13.64
N ALA A 509 14.96 -20.51 13.13
CA ALA A 509 14.81 -21.82 12.49
C ALA A 509 15.68 -21.97 11.23
N VAL A 510 15.81 -20.91 10.41
CA VAL A 510 16.66 -20.90 9.21
C VAL A 510 18.16 -20.90 9.56
N CYS A 511 18.51 -20.35 10.72
CA CYS A 511 19.89 -20.29 11.22
C CYS A 511 20.38 -21.59 11.89
N LEU A 512 19.52 -22.60 12.08
CA LEU A 512 19.94 -23.87 12.67
C LEU A 512 21.02 -24.57 11.81
N PRO A 513 22.02 -25.21 12.44
CA PRO A 513 23.10 -25.88 11.74
C PRO A 513 22.59 -26.93 10.74
N SER A 514 23.20 -26.95 9.56
CA SER A 514 22.86 -27.89 8.50
C SER A 514 24.15 -28.50 7.96
N PRO A 515 24.27 -29.83 7.88
CA PRO A 515 23.19 -30.83 7.98
C PRO A 515 22.85 -31.34 9.39
N GLU A 516 23.61 -30.93 10.43
CA GLU A 516 23.58 -31.53 11.78
C GLU A 516 22.21 -31.49 12.47
N VAL A 517 21.51 -30.36 12.40
CA VAL A 517 20.17 -30.17 13.02
C VAL A 517 19.08 -30.19 11.95
N LEU A 518 19.33 -29.55 10.80
CA LEU A 518 18.41 -29.50 9.67
C LEU A 518 19.08 -30.04 8.41
N SER A 519 18.39 -30.92 7.69
CA SER A 519 18.82 -31.32 6.35
C SER A 519 18.97 -30.09 5.44
N HIS A 520 19.89 -30.12 4.48
CA HIS A 520 20.06 -29.04 3.51
C HIS A 520 18.75 -28.70 2.78
N TYR A 521 17.96 -29.73 2.47
CA TYR A 521 16.66 -29.57 1.83
C TYR A 521 15.65 -28.83 2.72
N SER A 522 15.53 -29.24 3.98
CA SER A 522 14.66 -28.57 4.96
C SER A 522 15.06 -27.11 5.17
N ARG A 523 16.37 -26.84 5.23
CA ARG A 523 16.88 -25.46 5.38
C ARG A 523 16.55 -24.58 4.19
N GLN A 524 16.67 -25.08 2.96
CA GLN A 524 16.25 -24.35 1.75
C GLN A 524 14.73 -24.12 1.73
N GLY A 525 13.93 -25.11 2.14
CA GLY A 525 12.48 -24.96 2.29
C GLY A 525 12.09 -23.89 3.31
N PHE A 526 12.75 -23.88 4.48
CA PHE A 526 12.54 -22.85 5.50
C PHE A 526 12.99 -21.47 5.03
N LEU A 527 14.12 -21.37 4.31
CA LEU A 527 14.56 -20.11 3.73
C LEU A 527 13.53 -19.58 2.72
N GLY A 528 12.97 -20.44 1.87
CA GLY A 528 11.88 -20.09 0.95
C GLY A 528 10.61 -19.62 1.67
N ALA A 529 10.21 -20.30 2.74
CA ALA A 529 9.08 -19.89 3.56
C ALA A 529 9.35 -18.56 4.29
N TRP A 530 10.58 -18.35 4.75
CA TRP A 530 11.02 -17.15 5.48
C TRP A 530 10.95 -15.88 4.64
N GLN A 531 11.12 -15.96 3.30
CA GLN A 531 10.98 -14.79 2.41
C GLN A 531 9.62 -14.09 2.55
N PHE A 532 8.58 -14.81 2.96
CA PHE A 532 7.23 -14.28 3.15
C PHE A 532 7.00 -13.71 4.58
N PHE A 533 8.05 -13.38 5.33
CA PHE A 533 7.97 -12.93 6.73
C PHE A 533 6.99 -11.77 6.95
N ALA A 534 6.88 -10.83 6.01
CA ALA A 534 5.94 -9.73 6.10
C ALA A 534 4.47 -10.20 6.03
N MET A 535 4.19 -11.19 5.19
CA MET A 535 2.87 -11.83 5.12
C MET A 535 2.58 -12.62 6.39
N TRP A 536 3.55 -13.39 6.91
CA TRP A 536 3.39 -14.11 8.17
C TRP A 536 3.14 -13.17 9.34
N THR A 537 3.88 -12.06 9.41
CA THR A 537 3.65 -11.00 10.41
C THR A 537 2.24 -10.42 10.28
N GLY A 538 1.76 -10.17 9.07
CA GLY A 538 0.40 -9.70 8.82
C GLY A 538 -0.69 -10.71 9.22
N VAL A 539 -0.47 -12.00 8.96
CA VAL A 539 -1.37 -13.09 9.38
C VAL A 539 -1.43 -13.17 10.90
N TRP A 540 -0.28 -13.16 11.58
CA TRP A 540 -0.24 -13.14 13.05
C TRP A 540 -0.87 -11.87 13.63
N GLN A 541 -0.66 -10.72 13.00
CA GLN A 541 -1.31 -9.47 13.38
C GLN A 541 -2.84 -9.58 13.31
N PHE A 542 -3.37 -10.19 12.26
CA PHE A 542 -4.80 -10.43 12.11
C PHE A 542 -5.33 -11.38 13.19
N ILE A 543 -4.65 -12.52 13.38
CA ILE A 543 -5.02 -13.53 14.38
C ILE A 543 -5.02 -12.92 15.79
N LEU A 544 -3.93 -12.26 16.19
CA LEU A 544 -3.79 -11.69 17.53
C LEU A 544 -4.78 -10.55 17.78
N THR A 545 -5.07 -9.72 16.77
CA THR A 545 -6.07 -8.65 16.92
C THR A 545 -7.48 -9.20 17.17
N LYS A 546 -7.78 -10.42 16.67
CA LYS A 546 -9.06 -11.10 16.89
C LYS A 546 -9.10 -11.92 18.17
N LEU A 547 -8.01 -12.60 18.52
CA LEU A 547 -7.97 -13.49 19.69
C LEU A 547 -7.75 -12.74 21.00
N VAL A 548 -7.01 -11.63 21.00
CA VAL A 548 -6.73 -10.88 22.23
C VAL A 548 -7.91 -9.97 22.56
N PRO A 549 -8.58 -10.14 23.73
CA PRO A 549 -9.72 -9.32 24.09
C PRO A 549 -9.32 -7.89 24.42
N ASP A 550 -10.20 -6.93 24.13
CA ASP A 550 -9.95 -5.50 24.35
C ASP A 550 -9.76 -5.18 25.85
N SER A 551 -10.35 -5.97 26.75
CA SER A 551 -10.15 -5.83 28.20
C SER A 551 -8.69 -5.96 28.61
N LYS A 552 -7.95 -6.94 28.06
CA LYS A 552 -6.51 -7.11 28.32
C LYS A 552 -5.70 -5.94 27.78
N ILE A 553 -6.05 -5.44 26.59
CA ILE A 553 -5.37 -4.30 25.98
C ILE A 553 -5.65 -3.01 26.75
N ASN A 554 -6.89 -2.82 27.21
CA ASN A 554 -7.27 -1.68 28.04
C ASN A 554 -6.55 -1.73 29.40
N CYS A 555 -6.41 -2.91 30.01
CA CYS A 555 -5.63 -3.08 31.23
C CYS A 555 -4.16 -2.69 31.03
N LEU A 556 -3.53 -3.16 29.94
CA LEU A 556 -2.12 -2.87 29.63
C LEU A 556 -1.86 -1.39 29.32
N LEU A 557 -2.75 -0.75 28.55
CA LEU A 557 -2.56 0.63 28.10
C LEU A 557 -3.16 1.67 29.08
N GLY A 558 -3.98 1.25 30.03
CA GLY A 558 -4.68 2.12 30.97
C GLY A 558 -6.19 2.18 30.70
N ILE A 559 -6.98 1.86 31.72
CA ILE A 559 -8.45 1.93 31.67
C ILE A 559 -8.87 3.40 31.80
N GLY A 560 -9.75 3.86 30.91
CA GLY A 560 -10.27 5.23 30.93
C GLY A 560 -9.35 6.30 30.32
N GLU A 561 -8.17 5.95 29.83
CA GLU A 561 -7.28 6.91 29.17
C GLU A 561 -7.78 7.34 27.79
N SER A 562 -7.42 8.58 27.39
CA SER A 562 -7.75 9.11 26.07
C SER A 562 -7.15 8.24 24.95
N PRO A 563 -7.80 8.15 23.78
CA PRO A 563 -7.28 7.39 22.65
C PRO A 563 -5.85 7.79 22.24
N GLN A 564 -5.50 9.08 22.28
CA GLN A 564 -4.15 9.53 21.94
C GLN A 564 -3.12 9.03 22.95
N ARG A 565 -3.41 9.11 24.25
CA ARG A 565 -2.50 8.64 25.31
C ARG A 565 -2.26 7.13 25.22
N ARG A 566 -3.30 6.36 24.91
CA ARG A 566 -3.18 4.92 24.68
C ARG A 566 -2.31 4.60 23.47
N THR A 567 -2.46 5.37 22.39
CA THR A 567 -1.62 5.23 21.19
C THR A 567 -0.17 5.59 21.48
N ALA A 568 0.08 6.69 22.21
CA ALA A 568 1.43 7.08 22.63
C ALA A 568 2.11 5.98 23.45
N LYS A 569 1.41 5.41 24.45
CA LYS A 569 1.92 4.27 25.23
C LYS A 569 2.19 3.04 24.36
N ALA A 570 1.27 2.71 23.45
CA ALA A 570 1.45 1.58 22.55
C ALA A 570 2.68 1.76 21.66
N LEU A 571 2.87 2.96 21.09
CA LEU A 571 4.07 3.30 20.31
C LEU A 571 5.34 3.23 21.15
N HIS A 572 5.32 3.77 22.37
CA HIS A 572 6.46 3.71 23.29
C HIS A 572 6.91 2.26 23.56
N TYR A 573 5.98 1.36 23.89
CA TYR A 573 6.31 -0.06 24.08
C TYR A 573 6.86 -0.71 22.80
N THR A 574 6.22 -0.46 21.66
CA THR A 574 6.63 -1.04 20.37
C THR A 574 7.99 -0.52 19.93
N TYR A 575 8.27 0.77 20.06
CA TYR A 575 9.58 1.36 19.75
C TYR A 575 10.68 0.78 20.65
N ASN A 576 10.46 0.75 21.96
CA ASN A 576 11.46 0.20 22.89
C ASN A 576 11.76 -1.27 22.60
N PHE A 577 10.74 -2.08 22.32
CA PHE A 577 10.94 -3.49 21.96
C PHE A 577 11.86 -3.64 20.74
N VAL A 578 11.56 -2.91 19.66
CA VAL A 578 12.34 -3.02 18.42
C VAL A 578 13.74 -2.42 18.60
N LEU A 579 13.89 -1.30 19.32
CA LEU A 579 15.20 -0.72 19.61
C LEU A 579 16.09 -1.64 20.45
N VAL A 580 15.53 -2.32 21.46
CA VAL A 580 16.27 -3.32 22.24
C VAL A 580 16.73 -4.46 21.33
N LEU A 581 15.84 -4.99 20.50
CA LEU A 581 16.18 -6.05 19.56
C LEU A 581 17.28 -5.62 18.57
N THR A 582 17.15 -4.46 17.94
CA THR A 582 18.14 -3.93 17.00
C THR A 582 19.46 -3.58 17.68
N GLY A 583 19.42 -3.02 18.89
CA GLY A 583 20.60 -2.74 19.69
C GLY A 583 21.36 -4.01 20.07
N LEU A 584 20.65 -5.06 20.48
CA LEU A 584 21.25 -6.36 20.80
C LEU A 584 21.92 -7.01 19.57
N THR A 585 21.24 -7.03 18.42
CA THR A 585 21.80 -7.61 17.20
C THR A 585 22.98 -6.80 16.67
N HIS A 586 22.90 -5.47 16.70
CA HIS A 586 24.00 -4.59 16.30
C HIS A 586 25.22 -4.74 17.23
N SER A 587 24.99 -4.73 18.54
CA SER A 587 26.05 -4.89 19.54
C SER A 587 26.73 -6.25 19.43
N LEU A 588 25.96 -7.33 19.20
CA LEU A 588 26.53 -8.67 19.01
C LEU A 588 27.48 -8.72 17.81
N ILE A 589 27.09 -8.12 16.68
CA ILE A 589 27.95 -8.04 15.48
C ILE A 589 29.22 -7.23 15.78
N LEU A 590 29.08 -6.06 16.41
CA LEU A 590 30.23 -5.23 16.78
C LEU A 590 31.18 -5.96 17.73
N VAL A 591 30.68 -6.65 18.76
CA VAL A 591 31.49 -7.42 19.70
C VAL A 591 32.24 -8.53 18.96
N VAL A 592 31.57 -9.30 18.10
CA VAL A 592 32.23 -10.37 17.32
C VAL A 592 33.36 -9.82 16.45
N VAL A 593 33.13 -8.69 15.77
CA VAL A 593 34.13 -8.04 14.90
C VAL A 593 35.29 -7.43 15.69
N LEU A 594 35.01 -6.80 16.83
CA LEU A 594 36.04 -6.21 17.71
C LEU A 594 36.88 -7.28 18.40
N CYS A 595 36.23 -8.36 18.88
CA CYS A 595 36.92 -9.53 19.42
C CYS A 595 37.83 -10.16 18.36
N HIS A 596 37.38 -10.24 17.11
CA HIS A 596 38.20 -10.72 16.00
C HIS A 596 39.48 -9.86 15.83
N ALA A 597 39.35 -8.53 15.75
CA ALA A 597 40.50 -7.63 15.65
C ALA A 597 41.50 -7.78 16.82
N PHE A 598 41.01 -8.07 18.02
CA PHE A 598 41.85 -8.32 19.19
C PHE A 598 42.54 -9.69 19.12
N THR A 599 41.83 -10.76 18.73
CA THR A 599 42.38 -12.14 18.66
C THR A 599 43.36 -12.38 17.51
N GLN A 600 43.21 -11.71 16.36
CA GLN A 600 44.20 -11.72 15.27
C GLN A 600 45.58 -11.22 15.74
N SER A 601 45.62 -10.32 16.72
CA SER A 601 46.88 -9.86 17.34
C SER A 601 47.61 -10.94 18.14
N TYR A 602 46.93 -12.04 18.50
CA TYR A 602 47.49 -13.15 19.29
C TYR A 602 47.60 -14.48 18.52
N PHE A 603 46.76 -14.72 17.49
CA PHE A 603 46.74 -15.96 16.70
C PHE A 603 46.51 -15.67 15.19
N PRO A 604 47.58 -15.46 14.39
CA PRO A 604 47.46 -14.99 13.01
C PRO A 604 47.01 -16.06 11.99
N ALA A 605 46.90 -17.34 12.39
CA ALA A 605 46.85 -18.45 11.44
C ALA A 605 45.45 -18.98 11.07
N THR A 606 44.33 -18.43 11.58
CA THR A 606 43.06 -19.19 11.48
C THR A 606 41.82 -18.47 10.95
N ILE A 607 41.66 -17.15 10.89
CA ILE A 607 40.34 -16.60 10.49
C ILE A 607 40.44 -15.29 9.70
N ASP A 608 40.59 -15.34 8.37
CA ASP A 608 40.51 -14.13 7.51
C ASP A 608 39.06 -13.68 7.24
N ARG A 609 38.07 -14.56 7.44
CA ARG A 609 36.67 -14.31 7.01
C ARG A 609 35.86 -13.34 7.88
N LEU A 610 36.39 -12.93 9.04
CA LEU A 610 35.70 -12.07 10.02
C LEU A 610 36.30 -10.65 10.11
N HIS A 611 37.21 -10.30 9.20
CA HIS A 611 37.87 -9.00 9.18
C HIS A 611 36.83 -7.85 9.08
N PRO A 612 36.94 -6.77 9.88
CA PRO A 612 35.94 -5.70 9.92
C PRO A 612 35.62 -5.09 8.55
N LEU A 613 36.65 -4.91 7.71
CA LEU A 613 36.46 -4.40 6.36
C LEU A 613 35.66 -5.37 5.48
N LEU A 614 35.81 -6.69 5.63
CA LEU A 614 35.00 -7.65 4.88
C LEU A 614 33.54 -7.66 5.35
N VAL A 615 33.30 -7.43 6.64
CA VAL A 615 31.96 -7.42 7.24
C VAL A 615 31.20 -6.14 6.89
N PHE A 616 31.86 -4.98 6.87
CA PHE A 616 31.20 -3.69 6.70
C PHE A 616 31.44 -3.00 5.35
N GLN A 617 32.53 -3.28 4.64
CA GLN A 617 32.84 -2.58 3.39
C GLN A 617 32.31 -3.37 2.18
N PRO A 618 31.35 -2.80 1.43
CA PRO A 618 30.87 -3.41 0.21
C PRO A 618 31.90 -3.31 -0.91
N ILE A 619 31.83 -4.24 -1.85
CA ILE A 619 32.60 -4.18 -3.09
C ILE A 619 32.09 -2.98 -3.90
N SER A 620 33.03 -2.17 -4.39
CA SER A 620 32.69 -1.02 -5.21
C SER A 620 31.97 -1.46 -6.48
N PRO A 621 30.81 -0.85 -6.83
CA PRO A 621 30.09 -1.18 -8.07
C PRO A 621 30.88 -0.81 -9.33
N PHE A 622 31.94 0.01 -9.18
CA PHE A 622 32.84 0.40 -10.27
C PHE A 622 34.15 -0.39 -10.29
N SER A 623 34.29 -1.39 -9.41
CA SER A 623 35.47 -2.26 -9.41
C SER A 623 35.37 -3.31 -10.53
N ASN A 624 36.53 -3.68 -11.08
CA ASN A 624 36.66 -4.82 -12.01
C ASN A 624 36.91 -6.15 -11.26
N GLU A 625 36.63 -6.21 -9.96
CA GLU A 625 36.85 -7.41 -9.16
C GLU A 625 35.90 -8.52 -9.62
N ARG A 626 36.45 -9.65 -10.07
CA ARG A 626 35.64 -10.82 -10.44
C ARG A 626 35.14 -11.50 -9.17
N LEU A 627 33.83 -11.67 -9.05
CA LEU A 627 33.22 -12.44 -7.97
C LEU A 627 33.49 -13.94 -8.18
N GLU A 628 34.60 -14.43 -7.64
CA GLU A 628 34.96 -15.85 -7.70
C GLU A 628 34.08 -16.72 -6.79
N ALA A 629 33.49 -16.12 -5.74
CA ALA A 629 32.63 -16.79 -4.78
C ALA A 629 31.24 -16.13 -4.72
N PHE A 630 30.20 -16.95 -4.90
CA PHE A 630 28.79 -16.52 -4.86
C PHE A 630 28.40 -15.88 -3.51
N GLU A 631 28.90 -16.43 -2.40
CA GLU A 631 28.67 -15.91 -1.04
C GLU A 631 29.16 -14.47 -0.86
N ARG A 632 30.31 -14.14 -1.46
CA ARG A 632 30.91 -12.81 -1.38
C ARG A 632 30.10 -11.79 -2.18
N GLY A 633 29.53 -12.22 -3.31
CA GLY A 633 28.60 -11.40 -4.09
C GLY A 633 27.31 -11.09 -3.32
N ILE A 634 26.72 -12.09 -2.66
CA ILE A 634 25.53 -11.89 -1.82
C ILE A 634 25.83 -10.94 -0.66
N LEU A 635 26.95 -11.14 0.04
CA LEU A 635 27.35 -10.27 1.15
C LEU A 635 27.47 -8.82 0.69
N SER A 636 28.14 -8.58 -0.44
CA SER A 636 28.28 -7.24 -1.01
C SER A 636 26.94 -6.61 -1.37
N LEU A 637 25.99 -7.39 -1.90
CA LEU A 637 24.64 -6.91 -2.19
C LEU A 637 23.91 -6.51 -0.90
N LEU A 638 23.97 -7.34 0.14
CA LEU A 638 23.33 -7.08 1.44
C LEU A 638 23.93 -5.86 2.15
N GLN A 639 25.24 -5.63 2.01
CA GLN A 639 25.91 -4.45 2.54
C GLN A 639 25.40 -3.19 1.85
N HIS A 640 25.36 -3.15 0.52
CA HIS A 640 24.77 -2.04 -0.23
C HIS A 640 23.31 -1.81 0.18
N ASP A 641 22.52 -2.87 0.28
CA ASP A 641 21.12 -2.80 0.71
C ASP A 641 20.97 -2.13 2.07
N THR A 642 21.81 -2.51 3.04
CA THR A 642 21.79 -1.96 4.39
C THR A 642 22.15 -0.48 4.39
N TYR A 643 23.17 -0.06 3.63
CA TYR A 643 23.57 1.34 3.56
C TYR A 643 22.53 2.22 2.87
N PHE A 644 22.04 1.84 1.70
CA PHE A 644 21.04 2.64 0.98
C PHE A 644 19.72 2.73 1.75
N ALA A 645 19.23 1.62 2.30
CA ALA A 645 18.00 1.62 3.08
C ALA A 645 18.18 2.36 4.42
N GLY A 646 19.30 2.14 5.10
CA GLY A 646 19.62 2.81 6.37
C GLY A 646 19.78 4.32 6.22
N ALA A 647 20.59 4.77 5.26
CA ALA A 647 20.82 6.19 5.01
C ALA A 647 19.54 6.91 4.58
N SER A 648 18.78 6.33 3.65
CA SER A 648 17.51 6.93 3.20
C SER A 648 16.47 6.99 4.33
N SER A 649 16.40 5.98 5.20
CA SER A 649 15.50 5.97 6.36
C SER A 649 15.91 6.98 7.41
N LEU A 650 17.21 7.16 7.64
CA LEU A 650 17.72 8.15 8.59
C LEU A 650 17.49 9.58 8.09
N ILE A 651 17.69 9.85 6.80
CA ILE A 651 17.35 11.14 6.17
C ILE A 651 15.86 11.41 6.30
N TRP A 652 15.02 10.42 5.97
CA TRP A 652 13.57 10.51 6.10
C TRP A 652 13.11 10.79 7.54
N ALA A 653 13.62 10.04 8.51
CA ALA A 653 13.29 10.23 9.93
C ALA A 653 13.76 11.61 10.44
N SER A 654 14.96 12.03 10.04
CA SER A 654 15.54 13.33 10.39
C SER A 654 14.72 14.48 9.83
N TYR A 655 14.28 14.36 8.57
CA TYR A 655 13.38 15.33 7.94
C TYR A 655 12.06 15.46 8.71
N LEU A 656 11.39 14.33 8.99
CA LEU A 656 10.13 14.36 9.75
C LEU A 656 10.32 14.87 11.19
N TYR A 657 11.47 14.61 11.81
CA TYR A 657 11.82 15.17 13.11
C TYR A 657 11.96 16.69 13.04
N SER A 658 12.64 17.22 12.03
CA SER A 658 12.80 18.67 11.83
C SER A 658 11.47 19.39 11.59
N CYS A 659 10.52 18.74 10.91
CA CYS A 659 9.15 19.26 10.76
C CYS A 659 8.39 19.32 12.10
N ALA A 660 8.62 18.34 13.00
CA ALA A 660 7.97 18.32 14.31
C ALA A 660 8.65 19.24 15.34
N LYS A 661 9.94 19.53 15.17
CA LYS A 661 10.73 20.43 16.03
C LYS A 661 11.56 21.41 15.19
N PRO A 662 10.95 22.50 14.69
CA PRO A 662 11.59 23.45 13.79
C PRO A 662 12.82 24.13 14.41
N ASP A 663 12.87 24.27 15.73
CA ASP A 663 14.01 24.89 16.46
C ASP A 663 15.27 24.01 16.50
N THR A 664 15.21 22.78 15.99
CA THR A 664 16.36 21.86 16.01
C THR A 664 17.38 22.26 14.95
N THR A 665 18.60 22.61 15.39
CA THR A 665 19.71 22.87 14.45
C THR A 665 20.18 21.60 13.75
N PHE A 666 20.66 21.75 12.50
CA PHE A 666 21.22 20.64 11.73
C PHE A 666 22.35 19.92 12.48
N ALA A 667 23.22 20.66 13.17
CA ALA A 667 24.31 20.09 13.95
C ALA A 667 23.81 19.20 15.11
N ALA A 668 22.74 19.62 15.81
CA ALA A 668 22.14 18.82 16.86
C ALA A 668 21.51 17.52 16.32
N LEU A 669 20.85 17.61 15.16
CA LEU A 669 20.24 16.48 14.47
C LEU A 669 21.30 15.48 13.97
N ALA A 670 22.37 15.97 13.33
CA ALA A 670 23.48 15.15 12.88
C ALA A 670 24.15 14.43 14.06
N ARG A 671 24.44 15.14 15.15
CA ARG A 671 25.01 14.54 16.37
C ARG A 671 24.11 13.43 16.92
N LYS A 672 22.80 13.67 17.00
CA LYS A 672 21.82 12.67 17.46
C LYS A 672 21.80 11.44 16.55
N ALA A 673 21.72 11.65 15.25
CA ALA A 673 21.74 10.60 14.24
C ALA A 673 23.02 9.74 14.33
N THR A 674 24.18 10.37 14.53
CA THR A 674 25.47 9.67 14.73
C THR A 674 25.45 8.82 16.00
N ILE A 675 25.04 9.39 17.15
CA ILE A 675 24.98 8.65 18.42
C ILE A 675 24.07 7.43 18.28
N PHE A 676 22.86 7.59 17.73
CA PHE A 676 21.95 6.46 17.58
C PHE A 676 22.45 5.43 16.54
N THR A 677 23.21 5.85 15.52
CA THR A 677 23.81 4.92 14.55
C THR A 677 24.87 4.03 15.20
N VAL A 678 25.65 4.58 16.13
CA VAL A 678 26.64 3.80 16.90
C VAL A 678 25.96 2.81 17.85
N LEU A 679 24.83 3.19 18.45
CA LEU A 679 24.12 2.34 19.42
C LEU A 679 23.26 1.25 18.77
N PHE A 680 22.59 1.56 17.67
CA PHE A 680 21.54 0.71 17.09
C PHE A 680 21.76 0.39 15.60
N GLY A 681 22.88 0.81 15.00
CA GLY A 681 23.08 0.76 13.56
C GLY A 681 22.22 1.80 12.80
N PRO A 682 22.40 1.95 11.48
CA PRO A 682 21.78 3.02 10.70
C PRO A 682 20.25 2.92 10.63
N CYS A 683 19.69 1.71 10.50
CA CYS A 683 18.25 1.50 10.51
C CYS A 683 17.65 1.70 11.92
N GLY A 684 18.35 1.26 12.97
CA GLY A 684 17.93 1.50 14.35
C GLY A 684 18.00 2.97 14.75
N ALA A 685 18.95 3.72 14.19
CA ALA A 685 19.03 5.17 14.37
C ALA A 685 17.81 5.91 13.82
N ALA A 686 17.37 5.55 12.61
CA ALA A 686 16.15 6.08 12.03
C ALA A 686 14.94 5.82 12.95
N LEU A 687 14.86 4.61 13.52
CA LEU A 687 13.79 4.24 14.45
C LEU A 687 13.84 5.05 15.76
N ALA A 688 15.03 5.29 16.31
CA ALA A 688 15.21 6.09 17.52
C ALA A 688 14.83 7.55 17.30
N VAL A 689 15.22 8.14 16.15
CA VAL A 689 14.79 9.50 15.76
C VAL A 689 13.27 9.57 15.61
N MET A 690 12.64 8.55 15.02
CA MET A 690 11.19 8.46 14.89
C MET A 690 10.48 8.36 16.25
N LYS A 691 11.02 7.56 17.18
CA LYS A 691 10.50 7.48 18.56
C LYS A 691 10.53 8.86 19.23
N ASP A 692 11.66 9.54 19.18
CA ASP A 692 11.82 10.87 19.78
C ASP A 692 10.88 11.92 19.16
N ARG A 693 10.63 11.81 17.84
CA ARG A 693 9.65 12.65 17.14
C ARG A 693 8.25 12.42 17.71
N ASP A 694 7.82 11.15 17.76
CA ASP A 694 6.44 10.81 18.15
C ASP A 694 6.17 11.15 19.61
N GLU A 695 7.12 10.88 20.50
CA GLU A 695 7.02 11.27 21.90
C GLU A 695 6.90 12.78 22.07
N ALA A 696 7.64 13.57 21.29
CA ALA A 696 7.51 15.02 21.30
C ALA A 696 6.14 15.51 20.80
N VAL A 697 5.61 14.91 19.73
CA VAL A 697 4.29 15.26 19.20
C VAL A 697 3.18 14.97 20.22
N PHE A 698 3.22 13.81 20.89
CA PHE A 698 2.25 13.48 21.92
C PHE A 698 2.40 14.31 23.20
N ALA A 699 3.62 14.73 23.57
CA ALA A 699 3.86 15.61 24.72
C ALA A 699 3.24 17.00 24.50
N ASN A 700 3.47 17.60 23.32
CA ASN A 700 2.90 18.91 22.98
C ASN A 700 1.35 18.91 23.02
N SER A 701 0.72 17.82 22.58
CA SER A 701 -0.74 17.65 22.66
C SER A 701 -1.25 17.54 24.09
N ALA A 702 -0.47 16.98 25.02
CA ALA A 702 -0.88 16.89 26.41
C ALA A 702 -0.82 18.25 27.13
N GLU A 703 0.18 19.09 26.78
CA GLU A 703 0.31 20.45 27.31
C GLU A 703 -0.78 21.40 26.79
N SER A 704 -1.24 21.23 25.55
CA SER A 704 -2.37 22.01 25.01
C SER A 704 -3.71 21.67 25.66
N ASP A 705 -3.89 20.43 26.11
CA ASP A 705 -5.14 19.96 26.76
C ASP A 705 -5.24 20.36 28.24
N THR A 706 -4.13 20.75 28.88
CA THR A 706 -4.17 21.32 30.23
C THR A 706 -4.61 22.78 30.18
N PRO A 707 -5.74 23.17 30.84
CA PRO A 707 -6.17 24.55 30.85
C PRO A 707 -5.09 25.39 31.53
N LYS A 708 -4.50 26.34 30.79
CA LYS A 708 -3.64 27.37 31.37
C LYS A 708 -4.46 28.06 32.45
N LYS A 709 -4.09 27.87 33.71
CA LYS A 709 -4.54 28.75 34.79
C LYS A 709 -4.05 30.14 34.43
N HIS A 710 -4.94 30.95 33.87
CA HIS A 710 -4.76 32.38 33.85
C HIS A 710 -4.72 32.83 35.31
N ASN A 711 -3.54 33.25 35.76
CA ASN A 711 -3.40 34.13 36.92
C ASN A 711 -3.72 35.55 36.47
#